data_AF-A0A9Q0T691-F1
#
_entry.id   AF-A0A9Q0T691-F1
#
_cell.length_a   1.000
_cell.length_b   1.000
_cell.length_c   1.000
_cell.angle_alpha   90.00
_cell.angle_beta   90.00
_cell.angle_gamma   90.00
#
_symmetry.space_group_name_H-M   'P 1'
#
loop_
_entity.id
_entity.type
_entity.pdbx_description
1 polymer ?
#
loop_
_entity_poly.entity_id
_entity_poly.type
_entity_poly.pdbx_seq_one_letter_code
_entity_poly.pdbx_strand_id
1 'polypeptide(L)'
;MAGMSLKSFCKLIIAHVVLAMSVPGLALLPPKLHFLAEICLISHALLLCHIENRFFNYPGYYYHGMEEDVMYPSYMVILTTFVGLALVRRLSVDRRIGPKTVWILTCLYSSKLPMLFISSKPVVWVTAVLLLAVTPPMLLYKEKSRTGSKMKPWKGYVHGGVVVLSIWLFRETIFEALQWWNGRAPSDGLLLGFCIAMTGLACVPIVALHFSHLLLAKRCLVLVVATGLLFILMQPPIPLAWTYRSDIISAARQSSDDISIYGFLASKPTWPSWLLIVAILLTLAAVTSIIPIKYVVELRTFFSIAIGIALGVYISAEYFLQASVLHALIVVTMVCSSVFVVFTHFPSASSTKLLPWVFALLVALFPVTYLLEGQLRFKSILGDEVGNLAEEDRKLSTLLAVEGARISLLGLYAAIFMLIALEIKFELASLMREKSLERGGIRHSQSNQSTNFALRMRSMQQRHASAVPTFTIKRMAAEGAWMPAVGNVAAIMCFAICLILNVNLAGGSNQAIFFLAPILLLLNQDSDFVAGFGDKQRYFPVTMAISAYLVLTALYSIWEDTWHGNVGWGLEIGGPDWFFAVKNLAILILTFPSHILFNRFVWSNTKQTDSSPLIMLPLNLPSIIISDVIKIRLLGCLGLIYTIAQTIISRQQYISGMKYI
;
A
#
# COMPACT_ATOMS: atom_id res chain seq x y z
N MET A 1 -55.72 1.03 -4.34
CA MET A 1 -54.78 0.24 -3.51
C MET A 1 -53.51 0.04 -4.32
N ALA A 2 -52.32 0.27 -3.76
CA ALA A 2 -51.05 0.04 -4.46
C ALA A 2 -50.78 0.88 -5.75
N GLY A 3 -51.49 2.01 -5.96
CA GLY A 3 -51.39 2.80 -7.21
C GLY A 3 -52.11 2.18 -8.42
N MET A 4 -52.84 1.07 -8.22
CA MET A 4 -53.65 0.40 -9.24
C MET A 4 -55.15 0.51 -8.93
N SER A 5 -55.97 0.45 -9.98
CA SER A 5 -57.42 0.34 -9.83
C SER A 5 -57.78 -0.99 -9.15
N LEU A 6 -58.75 -0.96 -8.23
CA LEU A 6 -59.21 -2.15 -7.50
C LEU A 6 -59.58 -3.30 -8.44
N LYS A 7 -60.20 -2.97 -9.58
CA LYS A 7 -60.55 -3.93 -10.64
C LYS A 7 -59.32 -4.65 -11.21
N SER A 8 -58.23 -3.93 -11.45
CA SER A 8 -56.99 -4.55 -11.96
C SER A 8 -56.34 -5.44 -10.91
N PHE A 9 -56.38 -5.01 -9.65
CA PHE A 9 -55.87 -5.79 -8.53
C PHE A 9 -56.61 -7.11 -8.33
N CYS A 10 -57.95 -7.08 -8.29
CA CYS A 10 -58.75 -8.31 -8.16
C CYS A 10 -58.46 -9.29 -9.32
N LYS A 11 -58.25 -8.79 -10.53
CA LYS A 11 -57.85 -9.64 -11.67
C LYS A 11 -56.50 -10.32 -11.44
N LEU A 12 -55.50 -9.62 -10.92
CA LEU A 12 -54.18 -10.20 -10.65
C LEU A 12 -54.24 -11.26 -9.54
N ILE A 13 -55.00 -11.04 -8.46
CA ILE A 13 -55.18 -12.06 -7.41
C ILE A 13 -55.90 -13.28 -7.97
N ILE A 14 -57.00 -13.10 -8.68
CA ILE A 14 -57.76 -14.22 -9.27
C ILE A 14 -56.84 -15.02 -10.19
N ALA A 15 -56.07 -14.35 -11.06
CA ALA A 15 -55.09 -15.02 -11.92
C ALA A 15 -54.04 -15.79 -11.11
N HIS A 16 -53.55 -15.21 -10.01
CA HIS A 16 -52.56 -15.86 -9.14
C HIS A 16 -53.10 -17.11 -8.45
N VAL A 17 -54.34 -17.06 -7.95
CA VAL A 17 -55.02 -18.22 -7.34
C VAL A 17 -55.27 -19.31 -8.38
N VAL A 18 -55.73 -18.95 -9.59
CA VAL A 18 -55.93 -19.91 -10.68
C VAL A 18 -54.61 -20.60 -11.06
N LEU A 19 -53.51 -19.86 -11.16
CA LEU A 19 -52.18 -20.43 -11.39
C LEU A 19 -51.76 -21.36 -10.24
N ALA A 20 -51.95 -20.96 -8.98
CA ALA A 20 -51.61 -21.80 -7.83
C ALA A 20 -52.40 -23.12 -7.79
N MET A 21 -53.70 -23.08 -8.13
CA MET A 21 -54.58 -24.26 -8.13
C MET A 21 -54.35 -25.19 -9.34
N SER A 22 -53.88 -24.65 -10.47
CA SER A 22 -53.61 -25.44 -11.67
C SER A 22 -52.29 -26.20 -11.60
N VAL A 23 -51.27 -25.71 -10.86
CA VAL A 23 -49.96 -26.38 -10.72
C VAL A 23 -50.05 -27.82 -10.21
N PRO A 24 -50.78 -28.15 -9.12
CA PRO A 24 -50.90 -29.54 -8.65
C PRO A 24 -51.55 -30.48 -9.68
N GLY A 25 -52.57 -29.99 -10.40
CA GLY A 25 -53.25 -30.76 -11.45
C GLY A 25 -52.35 -31.00 -12.67
N LEU A 26 -51.60 -29.98 -13.09
CA LEU A 26 -50.64 -30.08 -14.18
C LEU A 26 -49.43 -30.96 -13.82
N ALA A 27 -49.08 -31.07 -12.53
CA ALA A 27 -48.00 -31.93 -12.06
C ALA A 27 -48.33 -33.44 -12.13
N LEU A 28 -49.62 -33.80 -12.27
CA LEU A 28 -50.07 -35.19 -12.45
C LEU A 28 -50.04 -35.65 -13.92
N LEU A 29 -49.80 -34.74 -14.86
CA LEU A 29 -49.75 -35.05 -16.29
C LEU A 29 -48.51 -35.88 -16.65
N PRO A 30 -48.58 -36.66 -17.75
CA PRO A 30 -47.46 -37.47 -18.22
C PRO A 30 -46.22 -36.62 -18.54
N PRO A 31 -45.01 -37.20 -18.50
CA PRO A 31 -43.77 -36.44 -18.48
C PRO A 31 -43.51 -35.58 -19.72
N LYS A 32 -44.16 -35.89 -20.84
CA LYS A 32 -44.11 -35.08 -22.08
C LYS A 32 -44.76 -33.69 -21.92
N LEU A 33 -45.65 -33.52 -20.94
CA LEU A 33 -46.37 -32.28 -20.68
C LEU A 33 -45.84 -31.51 -19.45
N HIS A 34 -44.78 -31.97 -18.79
CA HIS A 34 -44.20 -31.27 -17.63
C HIS A 34 -43.79 -29.82 -17.93
N PHE A 35 -43.47 -29.49 -19.19
CA PHE A 35 -43.17 -28.11 -19.59
C PHE A 35 -44.34 -27.14 -19.31
N LEU A 36 -45.60 -27.58 -19.35
CA LEU A 36 -46.76 -26.76 -18.98
C LEU A 36 -46.76 -26.44 -17.48
N ALA A 37 -46.44 -27.44 -16.64
CA ALA A 37 -46.31 -27.24 -15.20
C ALA A 37 -45.14 -26.28 -14.88
N GLU A 38 -44.03 -26.38 -15.62
CA GLU A 38 -42.88 -25.49 -15.48
C GLU A 38 -43.21 -24.04 -15.86
N ILE A 39 -43.88 -23.80 -17.00
CA ILE A 39 -44.32 -22.46 -17.38
C ILE A 39 -45.30 -21.90 -16.35
N CYS A 40 -46.25 -22.72 -15.88
CA CYS A 40 -47.25 -22.32 -14.89
C CYS A 40 -46.59 -21.92 -13.56
N LEU A 41 -45.55 -22.65 -13.12
CA LEU A 41 -44.77 -22.30 -11.93
C LEU A 41 -43.98 -20.99 -12.11
N ILE A 42 -43.34 -20.78 -13.27
CA ILE A 42 -42.61 -19.53 -13.56
C ILE A 42 -43.58 -18.35 -13.60
N SER A 43 -44.73 -18.50 -14.26
CA SER A 43 -45.74 -17.43 -14.35
C SER A 43 -46.35 -17.12 -12.98
N HIS A 44 -46.59 -18.14 -12.15
CA HIS A 44 -47.03 -17.97 -10.77
C HIS A 44 -46.00 -17.17 -9.96
N ALA A 45 -44.71 -17.55 -9.99
CA ALA A 45 -43.65 -16.86 -9.28
C ALA A 45 -43.48 -15.40 -9.76
N LEU A 46 -43.51 -15.16 -11.07
CA LEU A 46 -43.44 -13.81 -11.66
C LEU A 46 -44.60 -12.92 -11.17
N LEU A 47 -45.82 -13.45 -11.20
CA LEU A 47 -47.01 -12.74 -10.76
C LEU A 47 -46.96 -12.44 -9.26
N LEU A 48 -46.49 -13.40 -8.45
CA LEU A 48 -46.29 -13.21 -7.01
C LEU A 48 -45.27 -12.09 -6.74
N CYS A 49 -44.11 -12.11 -7.40
CA CYS A 49 -43.10 -11.05 -7.26
C CYS A 49 -43.65 -9.68 -7.70
N HIS A 50 -44.46 -9.64 -8.76
CA HIS A 50 -45.08 -8.39 -9.22
C HIS A 50 -46.06 -7.81 -8.18
N ILE A 51 -46.92 -8.67 -7.61
CA ILE A 51 -47.89 -8.27 -6.59
C ILE A 51 -47.12 -7.80 -5.34
N GLU A 52 -46.25 -8.63 -4.76
CA GLU A 52 -45.53 -8.28 -3.54
C GLU A 52 -44.70 -6.99 -3.68
N ASN A 53 -44.02 -6.79 -4.81
CA ASN A 53 -43.26 -5.55 -5.07
C ASN A 53 -44.14 -4.30 -5.01
N ARG A 54 -45.35 -4.37 -5.54
CA ARG A 54 -46.31 -3.25 -5.54
C ARG A 54 -46.88 -2.99 -4.16
N PHE A 55 -47.14 -4.05 -3.39
CA PHE A 55 -47.70 -3.97 -2.05
C PHE A 55 -46.69 -3.43 -1.03
N PHE A 56 -45.47 -3.96 -1.06
CA PHE A 56 -44.40 -3.58 -0.14
C PHE A 56 -43.96 -2.13 -0.35
N ASN A 57 -43.75 -1.69 -1.60
CA ASN A 57 -43.29 -0.33 -1.89
C ASN A 57 -44.41 0.73 -1.95
N TYR A 58 -45.68 0.35 -1.75
CA TYR A 58 -46.80 1.30 -1.85
C TYR A 58 -46.74 2.47 -0.87
N PRO A 59 -46.46 2.27 0.44
CA PRO A 59 -46.41 3.36 1.41
C PRO A 59 -45.32 4.39 1.04
N GLY A 60 -44.13 3.91 0.67
CA GLY A 60 -42.98 4.73 0.31
C GLY A 60 -43.16 5.61 -0.94
N TYR A 61 -44.07 5.25 -1.87
CA TYR A 61 -44.30 6.05 -3.09
C TYR A 61 -45.30 7.19 -2.95
N TYR A 62 -46.26 7.07 -2.04
CA TYR A 62 -47.41 7.99 -1.99
C TYR A 62 -47.53 8.73 -0.66
N TYR A 63 -46.92 8.22 0.42
CA TYR A 63 -46.93 8.85 1.73
C TYR A 63 -45.50 8.91 2.29
N HIS A 64 -44.73 9.94 1.88
CA HIS A 64 -43.47 10.26 2.54
C HIS A 64 -43.76 10.66 4.00
N GLY A 65 -43.22 9.91 4.97
CA GLY A 65 -43.34 10.20 6.41
C GLY A 65 -44.35 9.34 7.19
N MET A 66 -45.06 8.42 6.56
CA MET A 66 -45.95 7.44 7.23
C MET A 66 -45.34 6.03 7.17
N GLU A 67 -44.12 5.86 7.67
CA GLU A 67 -43.40 4.57 7.65
C GLU A 67 -44.05 3.50 8.56
N GLU A 68 -44.91 3.90 9.49
CA GLU A 68 -45.57 3.02 10.46
C GLU A 68 -46.80 2.26 9.88
N ASP A 69 -47.43 2.77 8.82
CA ASP A 69 -48.60 2.14 8.19
C ASP A 69 -48.18 1.12 7.12
N VAL A 70 -47.59 0.00 7.58
CA VAL A 70 -47.09 -1.07 6.72
C VAL A 70 -48.24 -1.93 6.16
N MET A 71 -48.65 -1.65 4.92
CA MET A 71 -49.71 -2.40 4.23
C MET A 71 -49.34 -3.87 3.92
N TYR A 72 -48.05 -4.18 3.77
CA TYR A 72 -47.55 -5.54 3.52
C TYR A 72 -46.28 -5.79 4.35
N PRO A 73 -46.34 -6.63 5.39
CA PRO A 73 -45.27 -6.72 6.37
C PRO A 73 -44.06 -7.51 5.88
N SER A 74 -42.86 -7.08 6.31
CA SER A 74 -41.57 -7.67 5.94
C SER A 74 -41.47 -9.17 6.22
N TYR A 75 -42.10 -9.66 7.30
CA TYR A 75 -42.07 -11.10 7.63
C TYR A 75 -42.81 -11.96 6.59
N MET A 76 -43.82 -11.42 5.88
CA MET A 76 -44.50 -12.14 4.81
C MET A 76 -43.61 -12.31 3.59
N VAL A 77 -42.87 -11.27 3.19
CA VAL A 77 -41.87 -11.37 2.10
C VAL A 77 -40.82 -12.44 2.43
N ILE A 78 -40.33 -12.45 3.66
CA ILE A 78 -39.36 -13.44 4.14
C ILE A 78 -39.96 -14.86 4.07
N LEU A 79 -41.17 -15.05 4.59
CA LEU A 79 -41.86 -16.34 4.61
C LEU A 79 -42.11 -16.87 3.19
N THR A 80 -42.69 -16.06 2.30
CA THR A 80 -43.00 -16.51 0.92
C THR A 80 -41.74 -16.80 0.12
N THR A 81 -40.65 -16.08 0.39
CA THR A 81 -39.34 -16.34 -0.22
C THR A 81 -38.75 -17.68 0.23
N PHE A 82 -38.68 -17.94 1.54
CA PHE A 82 -38.12 -19.18 2.06
C PHE A 82 -38.98 -20.41 1.72
N VAL A 83 -40.30 -20.29 1.81
CA VAL A 83 -41.23 -21.35 1.41
C VAL A 83 -41.10 -21.64 -0.09
N GLY A 84 -41.01 -20.59 -0.93
CA GLY A 84 -40.76 -20.73 -2.37
C GLY A 84 -39.46 -21.47 -2.67
N LEU A 85 -38.35 -21.08 -2.05
CA LEU A 85 -37.05 -21.74 -2.22
C LEU A 85 -37.07 -23.20 -1.72
N ALA A 86 -37.72 -23.48 -0.60
CA ALA A 86 -37.87 -24.83 -0.07
C ALA A 86 -38.69 -25.73 -1.01
N LEU A 87 -39.77 -25.21 -1.59
CA LEU A 87 -40.59 -25.90 -2.60
C LEU A 87 -39.79 -26.19 -3.86
N VAL A 88 -39.05 -25.21 -4.39
CA VAL A 88 -38.19 -25.40 -5.57
C VAL A 88 -37.14 -26.48 -5.32
N ARG A 89 -36.52 -26.48 -4.13
CA ARG A 89 -35.55 -27.51 -3.74
C ARG A 89 -36.19 -28.90 -3.68
N ARG A 90 -37.37 -29.02 -3.08
CA ARG A 90 -38.09 -30.31 -2.98
C ARG A 90 -38.49 -30.83 -4.36
N LEU A 91 -39.08 -29.98 -5.20
CA LEU A 91 -39.49 -30.34 -6.55
C LEU A 91 -38.30 -30.69 -7.46
N SER A 92 -37.13 -30.07 -7.22
CA SER A 92 -35.88 -30.42 -7.89
C SER A 92 -35.33 -31.79 -7.47
N VAL A 93 -35.35 -32.11 -6.17
CA VAL A 93 -34.94 -33.43 -5.65
C VAL A 93 -35.85 -34.53 -6.18
N ASP A 94 -37.15 -34.26 -6.22
CA ASP A 94 -38.16 -35.18 -6.74
C ASP A 94 -38.15 -35.30 -8.28
N ARG A 95 -37.23 -34.60 -8.97
CA ARG A 95 -37.07 -34.55 -10.43
C ARG A 95 -38.34 -34.16 -11.21
N ARG A 96 -39.25 -33.41 -10.59
CA ARG A 96 -40.50 -32.96 -11.21
C ARG A 96 -40.33 -31.69 -12.06
N ILE A 97 -39.22 -30.99 -11.89
CA ILE A 97 -38.90 -29.74 -12.58
C ILE A 97 -37.49 -29.85 -13.18
N GLY A 98 -37.33 -29.37 -14.42
CA GLY A 98 -36.05 -29.28 -15.11
C GLY A 98 -35.08 -28.25 -14.51
N PRO A 99 -33.77 -28.40 -14.75
CA PRO A 99 -32.73 -27.54 -14.17
C PRO A 99 -32.84 -26.07 -14.59
N LYS A 100 -33.36 -25.78 -15.79
CA LYS A 100 -33.59 -24.40 -16.27
C LYS A 100 -34.67 -23.69 -15.46
N THR A 101 -35.74 -24.40 -15.15
CA THR A 101 -36.88 -23.87 -14.40
C THR A 101 -36.52 -23.70 -12.92
N VAL A 102 -35.77 -24.65 -12.35
CA VAL A 102 -35.18 -24.49 -11.00
C VAL A 102 -34.33 -23.22 -10.92
N TRP A 103 -33.45 -22.98 -11.89
CA TRP A 103 -32.62 -21.79 -11.96
C TRP A 103 -33.44 -20.50 -11.99
N ILE A 104 -34.41 -20.38 -12.90
CA ILE A 104 -35.28 -19.18 -13.02
C ILE A 104 -36.06 -18.95 -11.71
N LEU A 105 -36.69 -19.99 -11.16
CA LEU A 105 -37.46 -19.88 -9.92
C LEU A 105 -36.59 -19.48 -8.73
N THR A 106 -35.38 -20.05 -8.59
CA THR A 106 -34.45 -19.63 -7.52
C THR A 106 -34.08 -18.16 -7.62
N CYS A 107 -33.86 -17.62 -8.82
CA CYS A 107 -33.56 -16.20 -9.03
C CYS A 107 -34.77 -15.30 -8.71
N LEU A 108 -35.98 -15.70 -9.11
CA LEU A 108 -37.20 -14.93 -8.86
C LEU A 108 -37.59 -14.87 -7.38
N TYR A 109 -37.43 -15.97 -6.64
CA TYR A 109 -37.70 -15.95 -5.21
C TYR A 109 -36.61 -15.17 -4.46
N SER A 110 -35.33 -15.35 -4.79
CA SER A 110 -34.24 -14.62 -4.11
C SER A 110 -34.21 -13.12 -4.43
N SER A 111 -34.71 -12.68 -5.58
CA SER A 111 -34.83 -11.26 -5.95
C SER A 111 -35.83 -10.48 -5.08
N LYS A 112 -36.59 -11.15 -4.21
CA LYS A 112 -37.49 -10.49 -3.24
C LYS A 112 -36.76 -9.91 -2.03
N LEU A 113 -35.65 -10.52 -1.62
CA LEU A 113 -34.92 -10.12 -0.41
C LEU A 113 -34.41 -8.66 -0.45
N PRO A 114 -33.91 -8.13 -1.58
CA PRO A 114 -33.45 -6.75 -1.66
C PRO A 114 -34.55 -5.70 -1.41
N MET A 115 -35.84 -6.06 -1.60
CA MET A 115 -36.95 -5.16 -1.27
C MET A 115 -36.94 -4.72 0.19
N LEU A 116 -36.44 -5.58 1.10
CA LEU A 116 -36.41 -5.32 2.54
C LEU A 116 -35.47 -4.18 2.92
N PHE A 117 -34.52 -3.84 2.05
CA PHE A 117 -33.48 -2.84 2.32
C PHE A 117 -33.66 -1.58 1.48
N ILE A 118 -34.10 -1.72 0.22
CA ILE A 118 -34.18 -0.61 -0.73
C ILE A 118 -35.61 -0.51 -1.26
N SER A 119 -36.28 0.60 -0.95
CA SER A 119 -37.63 0.91 -1.42
C SER A 119 -37.59 1.68 -2.75
N SER A 120 -37.17 1.04 -3.85
CA SER A 120 -37.15 1.66 -5.19
C SER A 120 -37.94 0.86 -6.25
N LYS A 121 -38.47 1.56 -7.27
CA LYS A 121 -39.53 1.03 -8.19
C LYS A 121 -39.10 -0.24 -8.91
N PRO A 122 -37.87 -0.36 -9.42
CA PRO A 122 -37.45 -1.53 -10.19
C PRO A 122 -36.64 -2.56 -9.40
N VAL A 123 -36.39 -2.41 -8.09
CA VAL A 123 -35.43 -3.23 -7.31
C VAL A 123 -35.57 -4.73 -7.57
N VAL A 124 -36.79 -5.24 -7.55
CA VAL A 124 -37.09 -6.67 -7.71
C VAL A 124 -36.74 -7.18 -9.09
N TRP A 125 -37.08 -6.38 -10.11
CA TRP A 125 -36.85 -6.74 -11.50
C TRP A 125 -35.38 -6.63 -11.85
N VAL A 126 -34.71 -5.59 -11.36
CA VAL A 126 -33.26 -5.43 -11.49
C VAL A 126 -32.54 -6.62 -10.87
N THR A 127 -32.86 -6.92 -9.61
CA THR A 127 -32.18 -7.99 -8.86
C THR A 127 -32.46 -9.35 -9.48
N ALA A 128 -33.68 -9.58 -9.99
CA ALA A 128 -33.99 -10.78 -10.76
C ALA A 128 -33.12 -10.92 -12.02
N VAL A 129 -32.97 -9.85 -12.82
CA VAL A 129 -32.14 -9.89 -14.03
C VAL A 129 -30.65 -10.02 -13.70
N LEU A 130 -30.15 -9.33 -12.67
CA LEU A 130 -28.77 -9.48 -12.20
C LEU A 130 -28.49 -10.91 -11.71
N LEU A 131 -29.40 -11.49 -10.91
CA LEU A 131 -29.30 -12.88 -10.46
C LEU A 131 -29.32 -13.85 -11.65
N LEU A 132 -30.20 -13.64 -12.63
CA LEU A 132 -30.21 -14.41 -13.88
C LEU A 132 -28.91 -14.23 -14.69
N ALA A 133 -28.24 -13.07 -14.65
CA ALA A 133 -26.97 -12.90 -15.33
C ALA A 133 -25.82 -13.67 -14.66
N VAL A 134 -25.77 -13.67 -13.32
CA VAL A 134 -24.62 -14.16 -12.53
C VAL A 134 -24.68 -15.65 -12.18
N THR A 135 -25.88 -16.18 -11.90
CA THR A 135 -26.07 -17.55 -11.42
C THR A 135 -26.01 -18.70 -12.45
N PRO A 136 -26.08 -18.50 -13.80
CA PRO A 136 -25.99 -19.61 -14.77
C PRO A 136 -24.81 -20.57 -14.57
N PRO A 137 -23.57 -20.11 -14.33
CA PRO A 137 -22.43 -21.00 -14.11
C PRO A 137 -22.59 -21.90 -12.88
N MET A 138 -23.32 -21.44 -11.86
CA MET A 138 -23.53 -22.20 -10.62
C MET A 138 -24.67 -23.21 -10.73
N LEU A 139 -25.76 -22.85 -11.41
CA LEU A 139 -27.03 -23.58 -11.35
C LEU A 139 -27.36 -24.35 -12.63
N LEU A 140 -27.00 -23.84 -13.82
CA LEU A 140 -27.34 -24.48 -15.09
C LEU A 140 -26.30 -25.52 -15.54
N TYR A 141 -25.02 -25.25 -15.31
CA TYR A 141 -23.91 -26.09 -15.80
C TYR A 141 -23.36 -27.08 -14.75
N LYS A 142 -24.10 -27.30 -13.65
CA LYS A 142 -23.70 -28.20 -12.57
C LYS A 142 -23.87 -29.67 -12.96
N GLU A 143 -22.92 -30.22 -13.72
CA GLU A 143 -22.86 -31.67 -13.95
C GLU A 143 -22.18 -32.39 -12.76
N LYS A 144 -22.83 -33.46 -12.28
CA LYS A 144 -22.39 -34.28 -11.14
C LYS A 144 -21.30 -35.31 -11.47
N SER A 145 -20.90 -35.47 -12.73
CA SER A 145 -19.87 -36.42 -13.13
C SER A 145 -18.49 -35.77 -13.20
N ARG A 146 -17.54 -36.42 -12.50
CA ARG A 146 -16.11 -36.12 -12.36
C ARG A 146 -15.50 -35.18 -13.42
N THR A 147 -14.75 -34.20 -12.90
CA THR A 147 -13.73 -33.39 -13.63
C THR A 147 -14.24 -32.63 -14.86
N GLY A 148 -14.99 -31.57 -14.59
CA GLY A 148 -15.05 -30.38 -15.43
C GLY A 148 -15.90 -30.51 -16.69
N SER A 149 -17.20 -30.26 -16.55
CA SER A 149 -18.02 -29.85 -17.70
C SER A 149 -17.46 -28.53 -18.23
N LYS A 150 -16.70 -28.59 -19.32
CA LYS A 150 -16.03 -27.43 -19.91
C LYS A 150 -17.05 -26.66 -20.74
N MET A 151 -17.54 -25.54 -20.20
CA MET A 151 -18.32 -24.60 -21.01
C MET A 151 -17.45 -24.14 -22.19
N LYS A 152 -18.00 -24.20 -23.42
CA LYS A 152 -17.28 -23.73 -24.63
C LYS A 152 -16.86 -22.25 -24.44
N PRO A 153 -15.66 -21.83 -24.87
CA PRO A 153 -15.16 -20.47 -24.66
C PRO A 153 -16.12 -19.37 -25.11
N TRP A 154 -16.74 -19.53 -26.28
CA TRP A 154 -17.74 -18.59 -26.81
C TRP A 154 -18.92 -18.35 -25.83
N LYS A 155 -19.41 -19.41 -25.18
CA LYS A 155 -20.48 -19.28 -24.17
C LYS A 155 -19.99 -18.51 -22.94
N GLY A 156 -18.71 -18.65 -22.56
CA GLY A 156 -18.08 -17.85 -21.51
C GLY A 156 -18.06 -16.36 -21.83
N TYR A 157 -17.64 -16.00 -23.04
CA TYR A 157 -17.65 -14.61 -23.50
C TYR A 157 -19.07 -14.03 -23.53
N VAL A 158 -20.06 -14.81 -24.01
CA VAL A 158 -21.46 -14.37 -24.02
C VAL A 158 -21.98 -14.14 -22.59
N HIS A 159 -21.72 -15.05 -21.65
CA HIS A 159 -22.14 -14.87 -20.26
C HIS A 159 -21.44 -13.66 -19.60
N GLY A 160 -20.14 -13.46 -19.85
CA GLY A 160 -19.43 -12.26 -19.39
C GLY A 160 -20.02 -10.98 -19.97
N GLY A 161 -20.35 -10.97 -21.27
CA GLY A 161 -21.02 -9.84 -21.93
C GLY A 161 -22.40 -9.54 -21.34
N VAL A 162 -23.19 -10.57 -21.05
CA VAL A 162 -24.51 -10.41 -20.40
C VAL A 162 -24.36 -9.84 -18.98
N VAL A 163 -23.35 -10.25 -18.22
CA VAL A 163 -23.06 -9.68 -16.89
C VAL A 163 -22.71 -8.20 -16.99
N VAL A 164 -21.79 -7.83 -17.87
CA VAL A 164 -21.36 -6.43 -18.07
C VAL A 164 -22.55 -5.56 -18.51
N LEU A 165 -23.34 -6.04 -19.47
CA LEU A 165 -24.52 -5.34 -19.97
C LEU A 165 -25.59 -5.18 -18.87
N SER A 166 -25.82 -6.21 -18.07
CA SER A 166 -26.80 -6.16 -16.98
C SER A 166 -26.40 -5.14 -15.92
N ILE A 167 -25.14 -5.15 -15.47
CA ILE A 167 -24.66 -4.19 -14.47
C ILE A 167 -24.69 -2.76 -15.03
N TRP A 168 -24.34 -2.57 -16.30
CA TRP A 168 -24.42 -1.26 -16.95
C TRP A 168 -25.84 -0.72 -17.05
N LEU A 169 -26.81 -1.55 -17.47
CA LEU A 169 -28.22 -1.15 -17.61
C LEU A 169 -28.87 -0.82 -16.26
N PHE A 170 -28.46 -1.51 -15.18
CA PHE A 170 -29.05 -1.36 -13.86
C PHE A 170 -28.21 -0.53 -12.88
N ARG A 171 -27.22 0.21 -13.38
CA ARG A 171 -26.32 1.04 -12.56
C ARG A 171 -27.05 2.00 -11.62
N GLU A 172 -28.18 2.60 -12.05
CA GLU A 172 -28.89 3.59 -11.23
C GLU A 172 -29.39 2.99 -9.91
N THR A 173 -29.92 1.77 -9.93
CA THR A 173 -30.32 1.09 -8.68
C THR A 173 -29.13 0.67 -7.82
N ILE A 174 -27.98 0.38 -8.43
CA ILE A 174 -26.73 0.11 -7.71
C ILE A 174 -26.26 1.40 -7.03
N PHE A 175 -26.43 2.54 -7.69
CA PHE A 175 -26.08 3.85 -7.17
C PHE A 175 -26.99 4.27 -6.02
N GLU A 176 -28.31 4.04 -6.14
CA GLU A 176 -29.28 4.20 -5.04
C GLU A 176 -28.92 3.32 -3.84
N ALA A 177 -28.59 2.04 -4.08
CA ALA A 177 -28.17 1.11 -3.02
C ALA A 177 -26.91 1.61 -2.29
N LEU A 178 -25.94 2.13 -3.05
CA LEU A 178 -24.70 2.65 -2.53
C LEU A 178 -24.91 3.96 -1.74
N GLN A 179 -25.78 4.84 -2.22
CA GLN A 179 -26.18 6.05 -1.52
C GLN A 179 -26.89 5.73 -0.20
N TRP A 180 -27.78 4.73 -0.20
CA TRP A 180 -28.43 4.25 1.01
C TRP A 180 -27.41 3.72 2.03
N TRP A 181 -26.42 2.94 1.57
CA TRP A 181 -25.37 2.41 2.44
C TRP A 181 -24.45 3.50 3.01
N ASN A 182 -24.06 4.47 2.19
CA ASN A 182 -23.10 5.51 2.58
C ASN A 182 -23.76 6.68 3.34
N GLY A 183 -25.09 6.80 3.26
CA GLY A 183 -25.86 7.90 3.85
C GLY A 183 -25.60 9.28 3.20
N ARG A 184 -24.76 9.33 2.17
CA ARG A 184 -24.35 10.53 1.43
C ARG A 184 -24.26 10.21 -0.06
N ALA A 185 -24.33 11.24 -0.91
CA ALA A 185 -24.11 11.07 -2.34
C ALA A 185 -22.69 10.50 -2.58
N PRO A 186 -22.55 9.30 -3.18
CA PRO A 186 -21.26 8.66 -3.42
C PRO A 186 -20.49 9.41 -4.52
N SER A 187 -19.16 9.44 -4.44
CA SER A 187 -18.32 10.08 -5.47
C SER A 187 -18.35 9.33 -6.81
N ASP A 188 -18.10 10.04 -7.91
CA ASP A 188 -18.06 9.47 -9.28
C ASP A 188 -17.13 8.25 -9.40
N GLY A 189 -15.93 8.35 -8.80
CA GLY A 189 -14.96 7.26 -8.79
C GLY A 189 -15.44 6.04 -8.01
N LEU A 190 -16.16 6.25 -6.89
CA LEU A 190 -16.75 5.17 -6.11
C LEU A 190 -17.86 4.45 -6.89
N LEU A 191 -18.71 5.21 -7.58
CA LEU A 191 -19.79 4.68 -8.42
C LEU A 191 -19.25 3.78 -9.56
N LEU A 192 -18.29 4.29 -10.33
CA LEU A 192 -17.67 3.52 -11.40
C LEU A 192 -16.87 2.33 -10.88
N GLY A 193 -16.12 2.52 -9.77
CA GLY A 193 -15.36 1.47 -9.13
C GLY A 193 -16.24 0.31 -8.65
N PHE A 194 -17.40 0.62 -8.07
CA PHE A 194 -18.36 -0.40 -7.64
C PHE A 194 -18.95 -1.16 -8.83
N CYS A 195 -19.30 -0.48 -9.93
CA CYS A 195 -19.72 -1.14 -11.16
C CYS A 195 -18.66 -2.13 -11.67
N ILE A 196 -17.40 -1.69 -11.79
CA ILE A 196 -16.30 -2.54 -12.26
C ILE A 196 -16.05 -3.71 -11.30
N ALA A 197 -15.99 -3.46 -10.00
CA ALA A 197 -15.80 -4.50 -8.98
C ALA A 197 -16.92 -5.55 -9.04
N MET A 198 -18.18 -5.11 -9.16
CA MET A 198 -19.32 -6.02 -9.29
C MET A 198 -19.26 -6.83 -10.58
N THR A 199 -18.83 -6.25 -11.72
CA THR A 199 -18.63 -7.04 -12.95
C THR A 199 -17.58 -8.12 -12.77
N GLY A 200 -16.47 -7.81 -12.10
CA GLY A 200 -15.42 -8.77 -11.76
C GLY A 200 -15.92 -9.89 -10.86
N LEU A 201 -16.55 -9.53 -9.73
CA LEU A 201 -17.10 -10.50 -8.76
C LEU A 201 -18.15 -11.41 -9.40
N ALA A 202 -19.03 -10.86 -10.23
CA ALA A 202 -20.03 -11.61 -10.98
C ALA A 202 -19.43 -12.61 -11.98
N CYS A 203 -18.22 -12.36 -12.48
CA CYS A 203 -17.51 -13.26 -13.39
C CYS A 203 -16.69 -14.35 -12.67
N VAL A 204 -16.51 -14.27 -11.34
CA VAL A 204 -15.74 -15.27 -10.56
C VAL A 204 -16.25 -16.70 -10.76
N PRO A 205 -17.57 -16.99 -10.67
CA PRO A 205 -18.11 -18.34 -10.89
C PRO A 205 -17.78 -18.91 -12.27
N ILE A 206 -17.74 -18.06 -13.31
CA ILE A 206 -17.43 -18.46 -14.68
C ILE A 206 -15.99 -18.97 -14.74
N VAL A 207 -15.05 -18.18 -14.23
CA VAL A 207 -13.62 -18.49 -14.29
C VAL A 207 -13.24 -19.61 -13.32
N ALA A 208 -13.73 -19.57 -12.09
CA ALA A 208 -13.36 -20.52 -11.04
C ALA A 208 -13.85 -21.95 -11.33
N LEU A 209 -15.08 -22.10 -11.83
CA LEU A 209 -15.64 -23.43 -12.12
C LEU A 209 -15.29 -23.97 -13.51
N HIS A 210 -15.36 -23.15 -14.56
CA HIS A 210 -15.30 -23.64 -15.95
C HIS A 210 -13.95 -23.39 -16.63
N PHE A 211 -13.25 -22.32 -16.26
CA PHE A 211 -11.99 -21.91 -16.88
C PHE A 211 -10.81 -21.91 -15.89
N SER A 212 -10.84 -22.81 -14.91
CA SER A 212 -9.79 -22.91 -13.88
C SER A 212 -8.41 -23.25 -14.44
N HIS A 213 -8.36 -23.89 -15.61
CA HIS A 213 -7.15 -24.23 -16.35
C HIS A 213 -6.54 -23.04 -17.12
N LEU A 214 -7.34 -22.03 -17.46
CA LEU A 214 -6.87 -20.85 -18.18
C LEU A 214 -6.32 -19.83 -17.20
N LEU A 215 -5.00 -19.81 -17.07
CA LEU A 215 -4.30 -18.87 -16.21
C LEU A 215 -4.57 -17.41 -16.62
N LEU A 216 -4.69 -17.15 -17.93
CA LEU A 216 -5.05 -15.82 -18.47
C LEU A 216 -6.41 -15.34 -17.92
N ALA A 217 -7.44 -16.20 -17.88
CA ALA A 217 -8.76 -15.83 -17.39
C ALA A 217 -8.76 -15.46 -15.90
N LYS A 218 -8.01 -16.22 -15.07
CA LYS A 218 -7.81 -15.91 -13.65
C LYS A 218 -7.14 -14.56 -13.46
N ARG A 219 -6.17 -14.22 -14.30
CA ARG A 219 -5.41 -12.97 -14.21
C ARG A 219 -6.20 -11.77 -14.66
N CYS A 220 -6.89 -11.87 -15.80
CA CYS A 220 -7.82 -10.82 -16.24
C CYS A 220 -8.88 -10.55 -15.17
N LEU A 221 -9.42 -11.59 -14.53
CA LEU A 221 -10.36 -11.46 -13.42
C LEU A 221 -9.74 -10.70 -12.23
N VAL A 222 -8.53 -11.08 -11.81
CA VAL A 222 -7.81 -10.39 -10.73
C VAL A 222 -7.56 -8.92 -11.09
N LEU A 223 -7.16 -8.63 -12.33
CA LEU A 223 -6.94 -7.25 -12.80
C LEU A 223 -8.24 -6.44 -12.79
N VAL A 224 -9.37 -7.00 -13.24
CA VAL A 224 -10.68 -6.31 -13.24
C VAL A 224 -11.21 -6.08 -11.83
N VAL A 225 -11.03 -7.03 -10.91
CA VAL A 225 -11.42 -6.81 -9.51
C VAL A 225 -10.50 -5.77 -8.86
N ALA A 226 -9.20 -5.82 -9.13
CA ALA A 226 -8.24 -4.84 -8.63
C ALA A 226 -8.50 -3.44 -9.20
N THR A 227 -8.86 -3.29 -10.48
CA THR A 227 -9.25 -2.00 -11.04
C THR A 227 -10.46 -1.43 -10.29
N GLY A 228 -11.51 -2.23 -10.08
CA GLY A 228 -12.70 -1.80 -9.34
C GLY A 228 -12.37 -1.37 -7.91
N LEU A 229 -11.56 -2.14 -7.19
CA LEU A 229 -11.12 -1.80 -5.83
C LEU A 229 -10.26 -0.53 -5.77
N LEU A 230 -9.36 -0.33 -6.74
CA LEU A 230 -8.54 0.89 -6.80
C LEU A 230 -9.40 2.13 -7.06
N PHE A 231 -10.43 2.03 -7.89
CA PHE A 231 -11.39 3.12 -8.09
C PHE A 231 -12.20 3.41 -6.82
N ILE A 232 -12.57 2.38 -6.06
CA ILE A 232 -13.27 2.54 -4.77
C ILE A 232 -12.37 3.24 -3.73
N LEU A 233 -11.09 2.87 -3.66
CA LEU A 233 -10.14 3.41 -2.68
C LEU A 233 -9.65 4.81 -3.02
N MET A 234 -9.27 5.04 -4.28
CA MET A 234 -8.68 6.30 -4.74
C MET A 234 -9.72 7.32 -5.18
N GLN A 235 -10.96 6.88 -5.45
CA GLN A 235 -12.10 7.71 -5.87
C GLN A 235 -11.73 8.76 -6.93
N PRO A 236 -11.14 8.34 -8.07
CA PRO A 236 -10.66 9.27 -9.07
C PRO A 236 -11.83 10.06 -9.67
N PRO A 237 -11.76 11.39 -9.74
CA PRO A 237 -12.77 12.19 -10.42
C PRO A 237 -12.86 11.82 -11.91
N ILE A 238 -14.07 11.59 -12.40
CA ILE A 238 -14.33 11.21 -13.79
C ILE A 238 -14.41 12.48 -14.66
N PRO A 239 -13.75 12.52 -15.84
CA PRO A 239 -13.86 13.68 -16.72
C PRO A 239 -15.29 13.88 -17.22
N LEU A 240 -15.71 15.14 -17.28
CA LEU A 240 -17.03 15.60 -17.76
C LEU A 240 -17.46 15.04 -19.12
N ALA A 241 -16.50 14.75 -20.00
CA ALA A 241 -16.78 14.18 -21.32
C ALA A 241 -17.29 12.73 -21.25
N TRP A 242 -17.01 12.01 -20.16
CA TRP A 242 -17.41 10.61 -19.96
C TRP A 242 -18.64 10.47 -19.07
N THR A 243 -19.07 11.55 -18.41
CA THR A 243 -20.26 11.53 -17.55
C THR A 243 -21.52 11.66 -18.39
N TYR A 244 -22.32 10.59 -18.40
CA TYR A 244 -23.65 10.58 -18.96
C TYR A 244 -24.62 11.34 -18.05
N ARG A 245 -25.61 12.02 -18.65
CA ARG A 245 -26.57 12.94 -18.03
C ARG A 245 -27.53 12.20 -17.07
N SER A 246 -27.07 11.89 -15.86
CA SER A 246 -27.92 11.42 -14.77
C SER A 246 -27.83 12.38 -13.58
N ASP A 247 -28.97 12.68 -12.97
CA ASP A 247 -29.08 13.70 -11.91
C ASP A 247 -28.46 13.24 -10.58
N ILE A 248 -28.29 11.93 -10.39
CA ILE A 248 -27.60 11.34 -9.24
C ILE A 248 -26.08 11.58 -9.35
N ILE A 249 -25.52 11.46 -10.56
CA ILE A 249 -24.10 11.72 -10.84
C ILE A 249 -23.79 13.23 -10.76
N SER A 250 -24.73 14.10 -11.13
CA SER A 250 -24.51 15.55 -10.98
C SER A 250 -24.49 15.98 -9.50
N ALA A 251 -25.30 15.36 -8.64
CA ALA A 251 -25.30 15.57 -7.20
C ALA A 251 -24.06 14.97 -6.49
N ALA A 252 -23.58 13.81 -6.95
CA ALA A 252 -22.36 13.14 -6.48
C ALA A 252 -21.08 13.99 -6.61
N ARG A 253 -21.05 14.91 -7.58
CA ARG A 253 -19.89 15.72 -7.92
C ARG A 253 -19.71 16.95 -7.03
N GLN A 254 -20.77 17.39 -6.37
CA GLN A 254 -20.70 18.44 -5.36
C GLN A 254 -20.40 17.78 -4.02
N SER A 255 -19.18 17.30 -3.84
CA SER A 255 -18.70 16.91 -2.51
C SER A 255 -18.85 18.13 -1.59
N SER A 256 -19.80 18.05 -0.67
CA SER A 256 -20.08 19.09 0.32
C SER A 256 -18.82 19.50 1.09
N ASP A 257 -17.89 18.56 1.24
CA ASP A 257 -16.64 18.71 1.99
C ASP A 257 -15.62 19.56 1.22
N ASP A 258 -15.47 19.39 -0.09
CA ASP A 258 -14.53 20.24 -0.86
C ASP A 258 -15.01 21.69 -0.94
N ILE A 259 -16.32 21.88 -1.11
CA ILE A 259 -16.93 23.21 -1.17
C ILE A 259 -16.93 23.87 0.21
N SER A 260 -17.15 23.11 1.30
CA SER A 260 -17.15 23.65 2.66
C SER A 260 -15.76 23.91 3.23
N ILE A 261 -14.75 23.10 2.88
CA ILE A 261 -13.38 23.21 3.41
C ILE A 261 -12.54 24.16 2.56
N TYR A 262 -12.63 24.09 1.24
CA TYR A 262 -11.73 24.82 0.33
C TYR A 262 -12.41 25.96 -0.45
N GLY A 263 -13.73 26.11 -0.34
CA GLY A 263 -14.49 27.08 -1.13
C GLY A 263 -14.40 26.81 -2.64
N PHE A 264 -14.84 27.75 -3.47
CA PHE A 264 -14.77 27.64 -4.93
C PHE A 264 -13.35 27.79 -5.53
N LEU A 265 -12.28 27.68 -4.73
CA LEU A 265 -10.93 27.96 -5.20
C LEU A 265 -10.19 26.70 -5.71
N ALA A 266 -9.77 26.81 -6.97
CA ALA A 266 -8.84 25.96 -7.72
C ALA A 266 -9.27 24.49 -7.90
N SER A 267 -9.87 24.20 -9.07
CA SER A 267 -10.01 22.85 -9.60
C SER A 267 -8.65 22.16 -9.67
N LYS A 268 -8.36 21.24 -8.75
CA LYS A 268 -7.19 20.38 -8.88
C LYS A 268 -7.31 19.55 -10.17
N PRO A 269 -6.22 19.36 -10.92
CA PRO A 269 -6.25 18.48 -12.08
C PRO A 269 -6.67 17.08 -11.63
N THR A 270 -7.72 16.55 -12.25
CA THR A 270 -8.37 15.30 -11.84
C THR A 270 -7.69 14.04 -12.39
N TRP A 271 -6.90 14.22 -13.45
CA TRP A 271 -6.22 13.15 -14.20
C TRP A 271 -4.99 12.51 -13.52
N PRO A 272 -4.22 13.15 -12.60
CA PRO A 272 -3.04 12.51 -12.00
C PRO A 272 -3.40 11.25 -11.20
N SER A 273 -4.53 11.24 -10.50
CA SER A 273 -5.04 10.07 -9.77
C SER A 273 -5.18 8.82 -10.67
N TRP A 274 -5.52 9.01 -11.94
CA TRP A 274 -5.62 7.93 -12.92
C TRP A 274 -4.26 7.33 -13.26
N LEU A 275 -3.20 8.12 -13.28
CA LEU A 275 -1.84 7.62 -13.51
C LEU A 275 -1.35 6.75 -12.35
N LEU A 276 -1.71 7.09 -11.11
CA LEU A 276 -1.39 6.25 -9.95
C LEU A 276 -2.10 4.90 -10.06
N ILE A 277 -3.38 4.88 -10.45
CA ILE A 277 -4.12 3.64 -10.69
C ILE A 277 -3.45 2.83 -11.81
N VAL A 278 -3.07 3.47 -12.91
CA VAL A 278 -2.35 2.82 -14.01
C VAL A 278 -1.01 2.23 -13.54
N ALA A 279 -0.25 2.95 -12.71
CA ALA A 279 1.01 2.44 -12.17
C ALA A 279 0.80 1.16 -11.34
N ILE A 280 -0.18 1.16 -10.43
CA ILE A 280 -0.50 -0.02 -9.60
C ILE A 280 -0.98 -1.18 -10.49
N LEU A 281 -1.83 -0.91 -11.49
CA LEU A 281 -2.29 -1.95 -12.40
C LEU A 281 -1.17 -2.51 -13.29
N LEU A 282 -0.23 -1.68 -13.72
CA LEU A 282 0.97 -2.13 -14.44
C LEU A 282 1.84 -3.03 -13.54
N THR A 283 2.03 -2.69 -12.26
CA THR A 283 2.77 -3.56 -11.34
C THR A 283 2.06 -4.90 -11.13
N LEU A 284 0.74 -4.90 -10.98
CA LEU A 284 -0.04 -6.13 -10.81
C LEU A 284 -0.04 -6.97 -12.09
N ALA A 285 -0.17 -6.34 -13.26
CA ALA A 285 -0.07 -6.98 -14.56
C ALA A 285 1.32 -7.58 -14.80
N ALA A 286 2.37 -6.89 -14.32
CA ALA A 286 3.74 -7.35 -14.39
C ALA A 286 3.95 -8.62 -13.53
N VAL A 287 3.56 -8.60 -12.25
CA VAL A 287 3.67 -9.78 -11.36
C VAL A 287 2.84 -10.96 -11.87
N THR A 288 1.73 -10.68 -12.55
CA THR A 288 0.81 -11.70 -13.08
C THR A 288 1.02 -12.03 -14.57
N SER A 289 2.14 -11.65 -15.20
CA SER A 289 2.35 -11.86 -16.65
C SER A 289 2.46 -13.34 -17.07
N ILE A 290 2.04 -13.68 -18.31
CA ILE A 290 2.11 -15.06 -18.87
C ILE A 290 3.54 -15.48 -19.08
N ILE A 291 4.31 -14.58 -19.66
CA ILE A 291 5.74 -14.73 -19.81
C ILE A 291 6.35 -14.16 -18.53
N PRO A 292 6.96 -14.97 -17.66
CA PRO A 292 7.51 -14.48 -16.41
C PRO A 292 8.60 -13.45 -16.72
N ILE A 293 8.48 -12.27 -16.10
CA ILE A 293 9.38 -11.13 -16.27
C ILE A 293 10.84 -11.48 -15.97
N LYS A 294 11.06 -12.53 -15.17
CA LYS A 294 12.39 -13.07 -14.88
C LYS A 294 13.18 -13.44 -16.15
N TYR A 295 12.54 -13.96 -17.20
CA TYR A 295 13.24 -14.49 -18.37
C TYR A 295 13.33 -13.52 -19.55
N VAL A 296 12.47 -12.50 -19.63
CA VAL A 296 12.44 -11.57 -20.77
C VAL A 296 12.81 -10.16 -20.32
N VAL A 297 14.01 -9.73 -20.69
CA VAL A 297 14.57 -8.42 -20.31
C VAL A 297 13.78 -7.27 -20.93
N GLU A 298 13.31 -7.41 -22.18
CA GLU A 298 12.54 -6.36 -22.88
C GLU A 298 11.19 -6.08 -22.22
N LEU A 299 10.49 -7.13 -21.77
CA LEU A 299 9.23 -6.97 -21.06
C LEU A 299 9.45 -6.30 -19.70
N ARG A 300 10.57 -6.64 -19.05
CA ARG A 300 10.98 -6.04 -17.77
C ARG A 300 11.32 -4.56 -17.90
N THR A 301 12.11 -4.17 -18.91
CA THR A 301 12.42 -2.76 -19.19
C THR A 301 11.14 -1.98 -19.51
N PHE A 302 10.25 -2.56 -20.32
CA PHE A 302 8.99 -1.93 -20.67
C PHE A 302 8.14 -1.62 -19.43
N PHE A 303 7.92 -2.61 -18.55
CA PHE A 303 7.15 -2.41 -17.33
C PHE A 303 7.84 -1.41 -16.37
N SER A 304 9.15 -1.51 -16.16
CA SER A 304 9.85 -0.59 -15.26
C SER A 304 9.79 0.86 -15.76
N ILE A 305 9.96 1.08 -17.07
CA ILE A 305 9.85 2.42 -17.67
C ILE A 305 8.41 2.93 -17.58
N ALA A 306 7.42 2.10 -17.93
CA ALA A 306 6.01 2.50 -17.90
C ALA A 306 5.55 2.89 -16.47
N ILE A 307 5.95 2.12 -15.45
CA ILE A 307 5.67 2.44 -14.05
C ILE A 307 6.38 3.74 -13.63
N GLY A 308 7.65 3.91 -14.01
CA GLY A 308 8.43 5.11 -13.70
C GLY A 308 7.85 6.37 -14.33
N ILE A 309 7.40 6.30 -15.59
CA ILE A 309 6.73 7.42 -16.27
C ILE A 309 5.40 7.75 -15.59
N ALA A 310 4.57 6.74 -15.31
CA ALA A 310 3.26 6.97 -14.68
C ALA A 310 3.40 7.63 -13.30
N LEU A 311 4.32 7.14 -12.45
CA LEU A 311 4.60 7.73 -11.14
C LEU A 311 5.27 9.10 -11.25
N GLY A 312 6.22 9.26 -12.17
CA GLY A 312 6.91 10.54 -12.39
C GLY A 312 5.94 11.64 -12.81
N VAL A 313 5.08 11.36 -13.77
CA VAL A 313 4.07 12.32 -14.26
C VAL A 313 3.02 12.58 -13.17
N TYR A 314 2.63 11.57 -12.39
CA TYR A 314 1.75 11.75 -11.24
C TYR A 314 2.35 12.72 -10.20
N ILE A 315 3.58 12.46 -9.74
CA ILE A 315 4.25 13.29 -8.73
C ILE A 315 4.45 14.71 -9.26
N SER A 316 4.86 14.86 -10.52
CA SER A 316 5.08 16.17 -11.12
C SER A 316 3.80 16.99 -11.25
N ALA A 317 2.68 16.35 -11.61
CA ALA A 317 1.40 17.03 -11.79
C ALA A 317 0.71 17.36 -10.46
N GLU A 318 0.83 16.51 -9.44
CA GLU A 318 0.17 16.70 -8.15
C GLU A 318 0.94 17.70 -7.26
N TYR A 319 2.28 17.60 -7.22
CA TYR A 319 3.08 18.34 -6.24
C TYR A 319 3.88 19.51 -6.84
N PHE A 320 4.11 19.55 -8.16
CA PHE A 320 5.03 20.51 -8.79
C PHE A 320 4.38 21.28 -9.97
N LEU A 321 3.31 22.03 -9.74
CA LEU A 321 2.42 22.55 -10.82
C LEU A 321 2.99 23.56 -11.86
N GLN A 322 4.28 23.91 -11.90
CA GLN A 322 4.71 25.12 -12.63
C GLN A 322 6.08 25.13 -13.35
N ALA A 323 6.78 24.01 -13.49
CA ALA A 323 8.06 23.98 -14.22
C ALA A 323 8.21 22.73 -15.10
N SER A 324 8.10 22.91 -16.42
CA SER A 324 8.21 21.82 -17.42
C SER A 324 9.57 21.12 -17.40
N VAL A 325 10.66 21.86 -17.17
CA VAL A 325 12.00 21.28 -17.05
C VAL A 325 12.13 20.44 -15.77
N LEU A 326 11.51 20.88 -14.67
CA LEU A 326 11.48 20.13 -13.42
C LEU A 326 10.65 18.85 -13.57
N HIS A 327 9.53 18.90 -14.30
CA HIS A 327 8.72 17.71 -14.62
C HIS A 327 9.54 16.67 -15.37
N ALA A 328 10.29 17.09 -16.40
CA ALA A 328 11.14 16.17 -17.16
C ALA A 328 12.19 15.51 -16.25
N LEU A 329 12.82 16.28 -15.36
CA LEU A 329 13.83 15.75 -14.44
C LEU A 329 13.22 14.79 -13.42
N ILE A 330 12.06 15.11 -12.82
CA ILE A 330 11.35 14.21 -11.88
C ILE A 330 10.90 12.93 -12.59
N VAL A 331 10.44 13.01 -13.83
CA VAL A 331 10.10 11.81 -14.62
C VAL A 331 11.34 10.95 -14.85
N VAL A 332 12.47 11.55 -15.22
CA VAL A 332 13.74 10.83 -15.40
C VAL A 332 14.20 10.18 -14.09
N THR A 333 14.10 10.87 -12.95
CA THR A 333 14.49 10.30 -11.64
C THR A 333 13.60 9.12 -11.27
N MET A 334 12.29 9.25 -11.47
CA MET A 334 11.35 8.15 -11.20
C MET A 334 11.57 6.96 -12.13
N VAL A 335 11.85 7.18 -13.42
CA VAL A 335 12.23 6.09 -14.35
C VAL A 335 13.55 5.44 -13.96
N CYS A 336 14.57 6.22 -13.57
CA CYS A 336 15.84 5.66 -13.10
C CYS A 336 15.63 4.82 -11.83
N SER A 337 14.82 5.30 -10.89
CA SER A 337 14.52 4.58 -9.66
C SER A 337 13.75 3.27 -9.94
N SER A 338 12.72 3.29 -10.79
CA SER A 338 11.93 2.10 -11.10
C SER A 338 12.73 1.06 -11.87
N VAL A 339 13.58 1.49 -12.82
CA VAL A 339 14.52 0.60 -13.52
C VAL A 339 15.52 0.03 -12.53
N PHE A 340 16.05 0.84 -11.60
CA PHE A 340 17.01 0.36 -10.62
C PHE A 340 16.42 -0.77 -9.78
N VAL A 341 15.28 -0.52 -9.15
CA VAL A 341 14.53 -1.45 -8.27
C VAL A 341 14.17 -2.75 -9.01
N VAL A 342 13.58 -2.65 -10.19
CA VAL A 342 13.15 -3.85 -10.91
C VAL A 342 14.35 -4.72 -11.34
N PHE A 343 15.49 -4.11 -11.69
CA PHE A 343 16.69 -4.83 -12.11
C PHE A 343 17.57 -5.29 -10.95
N THR A 344 17.42 -4.74 -9.73
CA THR A 344 18.01 -5.29 -8.51
C THR A 344 17.32 -6.57 -8.09
N HIS A 345 15.98 -6.60 -8.08
CA HIS A 345 15.21 -7.79 -7.70
C HIS A 345 15.29 -8.91 -8.77
N PHE A 346 15.38 -8.54 -10.05
CA PHE A 346 15.57 -9.49 -11.15
C PHE A 346 16.84 -9.16 -11.94
N PRO A 347 18.03 -9.67 -11.55
CA PRO A 347 19.27 -9.35 -12.24
C PRO A 347 19.30 -9.91 -13.68
N SER A 348 20.03 -9.23 -14.57
CA SER A 348 20.36 -9.67 -15.93
C SER A 348 21.88 -9.60 -16.14
N ALA A 349 22.43 -10.31 -17.13
CA ALA A 349 23.84 -10.22 -17.50
C ALA A 349 24.31 -8.78 -17.80
N SER A 350 23.42 -7.91 -18.30
CA SER A 350 23.72 -6.47 -18.51
C SER A 350 23.58 -5.61 -17.25
N SER A 351 22.85 -6.08 -16.23
CA SER A 351 22.55 -5.29 -15.03
C SER A 351 23.79 -4.99 -14.21
N THR A 352 24.74 -5.93 -14.10
CA THR A 352 25.95 -5.77 -13.30
C THR A 352 26.86 -4.65 -13.79
N LYS A 353 26.80 -4.32 -15.09
CA LYS A 353 27.56 -3.21 -15.69
C LYS A 353 26.77 -1.91 -15.68
N LEU A 354 25.48 -1.94 -16.01
CA LEU A 354 24.69 -0.73 -16.27
C LEU A 354 24.08 -0.12 -15.01
N LEU A 355 23.74 -0.94 -14.01
CA LEU A 355 23.01 -0.53 -12.82
C LEU A 355 23.78 0.45 -11.91
N PRO A 356 25.11 0.31 -11.70
CA PRO A 356 25.89 1.33 -11.00
C PRO A 356 25.87 2.70 -11.70
N TRP A 357 25.86 2.72 -13.05
CA TRP A 357 25.76 3.96 -13.81
C TRP A 357 24.37 4.60 -13.70
N VAL A 358 23.30 3.80 -13.67
CA VAL A 358 21.94 4.30 -13.42
C VAL A 358 21.83 4.90 -12.02
N PHE A 359 22.45 4.28 -11.01
CA PHE A 359 22.50 4.86 -9.67
C PHE A 359 23.34 6.14 -9.62
N ALA A 360 24.49 6.17 -10.27
CA ALA A 360 25.31 7.38 -10.37
C ALA A 360 24.55 8.53 -11.03
N LEU A 361 23.78 8.24 -12.09
CA LEU A 361 22.88 9.21 -12.72
C LEU A 361 21.80 9.70 -11.75
N LEU A 362 21.17 8.81 -10.98
CA LEU A 362 20.19 9.18 -9.96
C LEU A 362 20.78 10.12 -8.89
N VAL A 363 21.98 9.81 -8.40
CA VAL A 363 22.71 10.66 -7.43
C VAL A 363 23.09 12.00 -8.04
N ALA A 364 23.50 12.04 -9.31
CA ALA A 364 23.83 13.28 -10.01
C ALA A 364 22.60 14.15 -10.31
N LEU A 365 21.43 13.55 -10.54
CA LEU A 365 20.18 14.28 -10.76
C LEU A 365 19.73 15.04 -9.51
N PHE A 366 20.01 14.52 -8.31
CA PHE A 366 19.62 15.18 -7.05
C PHE A 366 20.06 16.66 -6.95
N PRO A 367 21.37 16.99 -6.94
CA PRO A 367 21.81 18.38 -6.83
C PRO A 367 21.36 19.24 -8.02
N VAL A 368 21.27 18.66 -9.22
CA VAL A 368 20.79 19.36 -10.41
C VAL A 368 19.32 19.77 -10.24
N THR A 369 18.46 18.86 -9.80
CA THR A 369 17.03 19.15 -9.57
C THR A 369 16.83 20.18 -8.45
N TYR A 370 17.58 20.05 -7.35
CA TYR A 370 17.52 20.97 -6.21
C TYR A 370 17.96 22.40 -6.57
N LEU A 371 19.07 22.54 -7.31
CA LEU A 371 19.57 23.86 -7.74
C LEU A 371 18.68 24.51 -8.79
N LEU A 372 18.19 23.71 -9.75
CA LEU A 372 17.36 24.22 -10.85
C LEU A 372 16.00 24.71 -10.37
N GLU A 373 15.39 24.02 -9.40
CA GLU A 373 14.19 24.50 -8.71
C GLU A 373 14.42 25.88 -8.07
N GLY A 374 15.61 26.10 -7.50
CA GLY A 374 15.98 27.38 -6.94
C GLY A 374 16.19 28.50 -7.95
N GLN A 375 16.78 28.21 -9.10
CA GLN A 375 17.11 29.21 -10.13
C GLN A 375 15.90 29.60 -11.00
N LEU A 376 15.07 28.63 -11.41
CA LEU A 376 13.95 28.88 -12.33
C LEU A 376 12.87 29.77 -11.70
N ARG A 377 12.62 29.64 -10.39
CA ARG A 377 11.64 30.49 -9.69
C ARG A 377 12.22 31.83 -9.25
N PHE A 378 13.52 31.89 -8.91
CA PHE A 378 14.19 33.17 -8.64
C PHE A 378 14.20 34.09 -9.87
N LYS A 379 14.43 33.54 -11.07
CA LYS A 379 14.36 34.29 -12.33
C LYS A 379 12.94 34.75 -12.68
N SER A 380 11.91 33.98 -12.32
CA SER A 380 10.50 34.39 -12.43
C SER A 380 10.15 35.52 -11.46
N ILE A 381 10.75 35.57 -10.29
CA ILE A 381 10.55 36.63 -9.28
C ILE A 381 11.25 37.94 -9.73
N LEU A 382 12.44 37.84 -10.32
CA LEU A 382 13.20 39.00 -10.80
C LEU A 382 12.68 39.58 -12.13
N GLY A 383 11.90 38.81 -12.89
CA GLY A 383 11.33 39.24 -14.18
C GLY A 383 10.07 40.11 -14.07
N ASP A 384 9.50 40.24 -12.87
CA ASP A 384 8.22 40.92 -12.59
C ASP A 384 8.44 42.15 -11.68
N GLU A 385 9.53 42.89 -11.90
CA GLU A 385 9.84 44.16 -11.21
C GLU A 385 8.98 45.32 -11.75
N VAL A 386 7.68 45.36 -11.47
CA VAL A 386 6.87 46.60 -11.54
C VAL A 386 5.85 46.63 -10.40
N GLY A 387 6.15 47.43 -9.37
CA GLY A 387 5.58 47.40 -8.03
C GLY A 387 4.05 47.47 -7.84
N ASN A 388 3.60 46.83 -6.76
CA ASN A 388 2.50 47.24 -5.89
C ASN A 388 2.54 46.47 -4.54
N LEU A 389 2.04 47.06 -3.45
CA LEU A 389 2.05 46.48 -2.08
C LEU A 389 1.31 45.11 -1.98
N ALA A 390 0.32 44.86 -2.85
CA ALA A 390 -0.38 43.58 -2.97
C ALA A 390 0.49 42.46 -3.61
N GLU A 391 1.63 42.82 -4.20
CA GLU A 391 2.62 41.86 -4.68
C GLU A 391 3.48 41.30 -3.55
N GLU A 392 3.62 41.97 -2.40
CA GLU A 392 4.48 41.50 -1.31
C GLU A 392 3.94 40.24 -0.66
N ASP A 393 2.62 40.15 -0.43
CA ASP A 393 1.96 38.93 0.04
C ASP A 393 2.01 37.81 -1.00
N ARG A 394 1.92 38.15 -2.30
CA ARG A 394 2.11 37.18 -3.39
C ARG A 394 3.57 36.71 -3.48
N LYS A 395 4.54 37.59 -3.28
CA LYS A 395 5.98 37.29 -3.21
C LYS A 395 6.28 36.40 -2.01
N LEU A 396 5.70 36.68 -0.84
CA LEU A 396 5.81 35.82 0.34
C LEU A 396 5.19 34.44 0.11
N SER A 397 3.97 34.37 -0.44
CA SER A 397 3.29 33.10 -0.72
C SER A 397 4.02 32.25 -1.78
N THR A 398 4.63 32.89 -2.78
CA THR A 398 5.43 32.20 -3.80
C THR A 398 6.79 31.75 -3.26
N LEU A 399 7.43 32.53 -2.38
CA LEU A 399 8.64 32.12 -1.66
C LEU A 399 8.38 30.92 -0.73
N LEU A 400 7.28 30.95 0.04
CA LEU A 400 6.86 29.82 0.88
C LEU A 400 6.53 28.59 0.03
N ALA A 401 5.92 28.76 -1.14
CA ALA A 401 5.67 27.66 -2.07
C ALA A 401 6.96 27.10 -2.70
N VAL A 402 8.00 27.92 -2.89
CA VAL A 402 9.32 27.47 -3.35
C VAL A 402 10.01 26.65 -2.26
N GLU A 403 10.00 27.15 -1.01
CA GLU A 403 10.60 26.46 0.11
C GLU A 403 9.89 25.12 0.40
N GLY A 404 8.56 25.13 0.36
CA GLY A 404 7.75 23.91 0.46
C GLY A 404 8.07 22.88 -0.63
N ALA A 405 8.30 23.33 -1.87
CA ALA A 405 8.63 22.45 -2.98
C ALA A 405 10.07 21.88 -2.90
N ARG A 406 11.05 22.67 -2.43
CA ARG A 406 12.40 22.16 -2.16
C ARG A 406 12.40 21.12 -1.04
N ILE A 407 11.62 21.35 0.01
CA ILE A 407 11.46 20.39 1.11
C ILE A 407 10.78 19.11 0.62
N SER A 408 9.76 19.21 -0.23
CA SER A 408 9.09 18.04 -0.80
C SER A 408 10.01 17.24 -1.74
N LEU A 409 10.86 17.93 -2.52
CA LEU A 409 11.88 17.30 -3.36
C LEU A 409 12.93 16.56 -2.52
N LEU A 410 13.43 17.18 -1.44
CA LEU A 410 14.31 16.50 -0.48
C LEU A 410 13.64 15.25 0.10
N GLY A 411 12.35 15.34 0.48
CA GLY A 411 11.56 14.20 0.94
C GLY A 411 11.46 13.06 -0.09
N LEU A 412 11.22 13.41 -1.36
CA LEU A 412 11.14 12.43 -2.45
C LEU A 412 12.45 11.66 -2.62
N TYR A 413 13.59 12.36 -2.68
CA TYR A 413 14.89 11.71 -2.82
C TYR A 413 15.27 10.90 -1.58
N ALA A 414 14.95 11.38 -0.37
CA ALA A 414 15.16 10.60 0.85
C ALA A 414 14.39 9.27 0.82
N ALA A 415 13.14 9.29 0.35
CA ALA A 415 12.33 8.09 0.20
C ALA A 415 12.89 7.12 -0.87
N ILE A 416 13.32 7.64 -2.02
CA ILE A 416 13.94 6.82 -3.08
C ILE A 416 15.23 6.16 -2.58
N PHE A 417 16.13 6.91 -1.94
CA PHE A 417 17.38 6.35 -1.41
C PHE A 417 17.14 5.36 -0.27
N MET A 418 16.13 5.59 0.58
CA MET A 418 15.73 4.63 1.61
C MET A 418 15.24 3.32 0.98
N LEU A 419 14.39 3.40 -0.05
CA LEU A 419 13.87 2.24 -0.76
C LEU A 419 15.00 1.42 -1.40
N ILE A 420 15.94 2.10 -2.07
CA ILE A 420 17.12 1.46 -2.68
C ILE A 420 18.01 0.79 -1.62
N ALA A 421 18.29 1.47 -0.51
CA ALA A 421 19.13 0.92 0.55
C ALA A 421 18.49 -0.33 1.20
N LEU A 422 17.17 -0.30 1.42
CA LEU A 422 16.42 -1.43 1.94
C LEU A 422 16.43 -2.61 0.98
N GLU A 423 16.15 -2.38 -0.29
CA GLU A 423 16.09 -3.42 -1.31
C GLU A 423 17.43 -4.14 -1.46
N ILE A 424 18.51 -3.40 -1.61
CA ILE A 424 19.86 -3.97 -1.71
C ILE A 424 20.17 -4.82 -0.48
N LYS A 425 19.77 -4.36 0.71
CA LYS A 425 20.01 -5.11 1.94
C LYS A 425 19.19 -6.40 2.01
N PHE A 426 17.93 -6.37 1.58
CA PHE A 426 17.10 -7.57 1.51
C PHE A 426 17.67 -8.59 0.51
N GLU A 427 18.14 -8.13 -0.65
CA GLU A 427 18.74 -9.01 -1.66
C GLU A 427 20.12 -9.55 -1.24
N LEU A 428 20.97 -8.74 -0.61
CA LEU A 428 22.22 -9.25 -0.05
C LEU A 428 21.96 -10.31 1.03
N ALA A 429 20.95 -10.11 1.87
CA ALA A 429 20.55 -11.08 2.88
C ALA A 429 19.98 -12.38 2.27
N SER A 430 19.18 -12.27 1.19
CA SER A 430 18.62 -13.42 0.47
C SER A 430 19.74 -14.27 -0.15
N LEU A 431 20.69 -13.64 -0.84
CA LEU A 431 21.85 -14.28 -1.46
C LEU A 431 22.79 -14.93 -0.45
N MET A 432 23.01 -14.31 0.71
CA MET A 432 23.80 -14.91 1.79
C MET A 432 23.13 -16.16 2.37
N ARG A 433 21.80 -16.13 2.52
CA ARG A 433 21.03 -17.28 3.02
C ARG A 433 21.08 -18.46 2.05
N GLU A 434 20.88 -18.22 0.76
CA GLU A 434 20.94 -19.25 -0.28
C GLU A 434 22.33 -19.93 -0.32
N LYS A 435 23.41 -19.14 -0.31
CA LYS A 435 24.79 -19.67 -0.28
C LYS A 435 25.11 -20.46 1.01
N SER A 436 24.53 -20.08 2.14
CA SER A 436 24.69 -20.82 3.40
C SER A 436 24.05 -22.21 3.33
N LEU A 437 22.91 -22.32 2.64
CA LEU A 437 22.17 -23.56 2.46
C LEU A 437 22.89 -24.50 1.48
N GLU A 438 23.38 -23.97 0.36
CA GLU A 438 24.17 -24.75 -0.62
C GLU A 438 25.43 -25.34 0.00
N ARG A 439 26.11 -24.57 0.87
CA ARG A 439 27.32 -25.03 1.57
C ARG A 439 27.04 -26.10 2.63
N GLY A 440 25.82 -26.14 3.18
CA GLY A 440 25.36 -27.20 4.08
C GLY A 440 24.97 -28.50 3.34
N GLY A 441 24.50 -28.41 2.09
CA GLY A 441 24.05 -29.55 1.29
C GLY A 441 25.15 -30.42 0.69
N ILE A 442 26.37 -29.89 0.51
CA ILE A 442 27.49 -30.62 -0.12
C ILE A 442 28.08 -31.73 0.80
N ARG A 443 27.68 -31.79 2.08
CA ARG A 443 28.13 -32.85 3.01
C ARG A 443 27.35 -34.16 2.96
N HIS A 444 26.31 -34.29 2.12
CA HIS A 444 25.44 -35.49 2.14
C HIS A 444 25.49 -36.40 0.90
N SER A 445 26.45 -36.26 -0.02
CA SER A 445 26.56 -37.16 -1.20
C SER A 445 27.80 -38.05 -1.24
N GLN A 446 28.34 -38.45 -0.08
CA GLN A 446 29.32 -39.53 0.02
C GLN A 446 28.93 -40.47 1.16
N SER A 447 27.98 -41.36 0.91
CA SER A 447 27.72 -42.53 1.75
C SER A 447 27.95 -43.80 0.93
N ASN A 448 29.13 -44.40 1.06
CA ASN A 448 29.35 -45.84 0.88
C ASN A 448 30.70 -46.24 1.49
N GLN A 449 30.69 -46.70 2.74
CA GLN A 449 31.38 -47.91 3.25
C GLN A 449 31.58 -47.85 4.79
N SER A 450 30.87 -48.78 5.45
CA SER A 450 31.26 -49.64 6.59
C SER A 450 31.90 -49.09 7.90
N THR A 451 31.16 -49.41 8.98
CA THR A 451 31.56 -50.04 10.26
C THR A 451 32.25 -49.26 11.39
N ASN A 452 31.48 -49.13 12.50
CA ASN A 452 31.81 -49.24 13.93
C ASN A 452 33.24 -48.90 14.41
N PHE A 453 33.38 -47.87 15.26
CA PHE A 453 34.07 -47.93 16.57
C PHE A 453 33.80 -46.66 17.40
N ALA A 454 34.02 -46.77 18.71
CA ALA A 454 33.43 -46.02 19.81
C ALA A 454 33.92 -44.58 20.08
N LEU A 455 33.08 -43.87 20.84
CA LEU A 455 33.32 -42.81 21.83
C LEU A 455 34.79 -42.38 22.12
N ARG A 456 34.97 -41.05 22.20
CA ARG A 456 35.68 -40.26 23.25
C ARG A 456 36.83 -39.36 22.74
N MET A 457 36.63 -38.06 22.99
CA MET A 457 37.62 -36.98 23.21
C MET A 457 38.82 -36.85 22.24
N ARG A 458 38.70 -35.91 21.27
CA ARG A 458 39.71 -34.86 21.01
C ARG A 458 39.20 -33.89 19.94
N SER A 459 38.66 -32.74 20.36
CA SER A 459 38.56 -31.54 19.51
C SER A 459 39.33 -30.40 20.18
N MET A 460 40.61 -30.64 20.42
CA MET A 460 41.59 -29.65 20.85
C MET A 460 42.60 -29.53 19.71
N GLN A 461 42.20 -28.87 18.61
CA GLN A 461 43.10 -28.20 17.66
C GLN A 461 42.27 -27.44 16.60
N GLN A 462 41.50 -26.43 17.02
CA GLN A 462 40.99 -25.41 16.09
C GLN A 462 41.13 -24.01 16.69
N ARG A 463 42.32 -23.75 17.26
CA ARG A 463 42.80 -22.39 17.53
C ARG A 463 43.59 -21.93 16.30
N HIS A 464 42.89 -21.25 15.41
CA HIS A 464 43.33 -20.04 14.71
C HIS A 464 42.16 -19.60 13.83
N ALA A 465 41.33 -18.70 14.36
CA ALA A 465 40.44 -17.89 13.55
C ALA A 465 41.29 -16.82 12.84
N SER A 466 42.08 -17.24 11.87
CA SER A 466 42.79 -16.38 10.93
C SER A 466 42.25 -16.67 9.53
N ALA A 467 41.77 -15.62 8.88
CA ALA A 467 41.23 -15.60 7.53
C ALA A 467 39.95 -16.42 7.32
N VAL A 468 38.81 -15.73 7.35
CA VAL A 468 37.76 -16.05 6.36
C VAL A 468 38.46 -15.92 5.01
N PRO A 469 38.64 -17.00 4.23
CA PRO A 469 39.55 -16.97 3.11
C PRO A 469 39.00 -16.00 2.07
N THR A 470 39.90 -15.17 1.57
CA THR A 470 39.84 -14.25 0.41
C THR A 470 39.24 -14.85 -0.88
N PHE A 471 38.82 -16.12 -0.86
CA PHE A 471 38.14 -16.84 -1.94
C PHE A 471 36.63 -16.59 -2.02
N THR A 472 35.95 -16.15 -0.95
CA THR A 472 34.53 -15.74 -1.02
C THR A 472 34.35 -14.35 -1.64
N ILE A 473 35.36 -13.49 -1.52
CA ILE A 473 35.37 -12.12 -2.05
C ILE A 473 35.66 -12.14 -3.56
N LYS A 474 36.59 -12.99 -4.03
CA LYS A 474 36.94 -13.09 -5.46
C LYS A 474 35.83 -13.58 -6.40
N ARG A 475 34.80 -14.28 -5.89
CA ARG A 475 33.64 -14.72 -6.70
C ARG A 475 32.39 -13.83 -6.51
N MET A 476 32.29 -13.08 -5.41
CA MET A 476 31.35 -11.93 -5.33
C MET A 476 31.81 -10.76 -6.21
N ALA A 477 33.13 -10.65 -6.44
CA ALA A 477 33.76 -9.68 -7.35
C ALA A 477 33.34 -9.81 -8.83
N ALA A 478 32.77 -10.95 -9.26
CA ALA A 478 32.38 -11.13 -10.65
C ALA A 478 30.93 -10.73 -10.97
N GLU A 479 30.01 -10.77 -10.00
CA GLU A 479 28.57 -10.56 -10.27
C GLU A 479 27.85 -9.56 -9.33
N GLY A 480 28.44 -9.14 -8.20
CA GLY A 480 27.71 -8.32 -7.21
C GLY A 480 28.54 -7.39 -6.30
N ALA A 481 29.82 -7.14 -6.59
CA ALA A 481 30.67 -6.29 -5.76
C ALA A 481 30.20 -4.83 -5.65
N TRP A 482 29.43 -4.34 -6.63
CA TRP A 482 28.90 -2.98 -6.61
C TRP A 482 27.71 -2.80 -5.65
N MET A 483 27.00 -3.88 -5.29
CA MET A 483 25.75 -3.80 -4.51
C MET A 483 25.97 -3.21 -3.10
N PRO A 484 26.97 -3.68 -2.30
CA PRO A 484 27.23 -3.10 -0.98
C PRO A 484 27.59 -1.61 -1.05
N ALA A 485 28.44 -1.22 -2.00
CA ALA A 485 28.87 0.17 -2.22
C ALA A 485 27.67 1.09 -2.51
N VAL A 486 26.82 0.70 -3.46
CA VAL A 486 25.61 1.48 -3.81
C VAL A 486 24.64 1.57 -2.63
N GLY A 487 24.40 0.47 -1.91
CA GLY A 487 23.54 0.48 -0.73
C GLY A 487 24.06 1.40 0.39
N ASN A 488 25.37 1.42 0.59
CA ASN A 488 26.02 2.31 1.57
C ASN A 488 25.88 3.78 1.19
N VAL A 489 26.17 4.13 -0.06
CA VAL A 489 26.01 5.50 -0.56
C VAL A 489 24.54 5.94 -0.44
N ALA A 490 23.58 5.08 -0.81
CA ALA A 490 22.16 5.37 -0.67
C ALA A 490 21.75 5.61 0.80
N ALA A 491 22.21 4.76 1.73
CA ALA A 491 21.90 4.91 3.16
C ALA A 491 22.49 6.21 3.75
N ILE A 492 23.73 6.56 3.38
CA ILE A 492 24.39 7.79 3.84
C ILE A 492 23.69 9.02 3.27
N MET A 493 23.37 9.02 1.97
CA MET A 493 22.64 10.12 1.32
C MET A 493 21.24 10.29 1.90
N CYS A 494 20.51 9.19 2.13
CA CYS A 494 19.22 9.22 2.80
C CYS A 494 19.33 9.86 4.20
N PHE A 495 20.28 9.41 5.02
CA PHE A 495 20.50 9.97 6.35
C PHE A 495 20.85 11.46 6.30
N ALA A 496 21.75 11.88 5.40
CA ALA A 496 22.12 13.28 5.23
C ALA A 496 20.93 14.15 4.83
N ILE A 497 20.11 13.72 3.86
CA ILE A 497 18.92 14.45 3.43
C ILE A 497 17.89 14.52 4.56
N CYS A 498 17.68 13.44 5.32
CA CYS A 498 16.80 13.45 6.48
C CYS A 498 17.27 14.41 7.59
N LEU A 499 18.57 14.60 7.79
CA LEU A 499 19.08 15.61 8.71
C LEU A 499 18.78 17.03 8.21
N ILE A 500 18.91 17.30 6.92
CA ILE A 500 18.53 18.60 6.32
C ILE A 500 17.02 18.84 6.49
N LEU A 501 16.20 17.82 6.25
CA LEU A 501 14.75 17.89 6.48
C LEU A 501 14.41 18.15 7.95
N ASN A 502 15.13 17.56 8.90
CA ASN A 502 14.93 17.80 10.33
C ASN A 502 15.20 19.27 10.71
N VAL A 503 16.24 19.88 10.13
CA VAL A 503 16.54 21.30 10.35
C VAL A 503 15.40 22.18 9.81
N ASN A 504 14.90 21.90 8.60
CA ASN A 504 13.89 22.75 7.96
C ASN A 504 12.46 22.54 8.49
N LEU A 505 12.04 21.31 8.81
CA LEU A 505 10.67 21.00 9.23
C LEU A 505 10.47 21.02 10.75
N ALA A 506 11.46 20.56 11.51
CA ALA A 506 11.34 20.39 12.96
C ALA A 506 12.25 21.36 13.74
N GLY A 507 12.80 22.37 13.07
CA GLY A 507 13.72 23.36 13.67
C GLY A 507 14.99 22.73 14.24
N GLY A 508 15.41 21.57 13.76
CA GLY A 508 16.57 20.86 14.29
C GLY A 508 16.30 20.15 15.62
N SER A 509 15.10 19.60 15.81
CA SER A 509 14.73 18.88 17.03
C SER A 509 15.75 17.82 17.43
N ASN A 510 16.19 17.88 18.69
CA ASN A 510 17.15 16.94 19.28
C ASN A 510 16.58 15.53 19.45
N GLN A 511 15.25 15.37 19.43
CA GLN A 511 14.61 14.06 19.57
C GLN A 511 14.59 13.29 18.24
N ALA A 512 14.55 14.00 17.11
CA ALA A 512 14.47 13.40 15.79
C ALA A 512 15.69 12.55 15.44
N ILE A 513 16.88 12.89 15.96
CA ILE A 513 18.12 12.11 15.70
C ILE A 513 18.00 10.65 16.17
N PHE A 514 17.26 10.39 17.24
CA PHE A 514 17.04 9.03 17.74
C PHE A 514 16.19 8.19 16.79
N PHE A 515 15.31 8.83 16.01
CA PHE A 515 14.50 8.18 14.98
C PHE A 515 15.24 8.08 13.64
N LEU A 516 16.15 9.01 13.33
CA LEU A 516 16.91 9.04 12.07
C LEU A 516 18.16 8.15 12.09
N ALA A 517 18.88 8.09 13.22
CA ALA A 517 20.12 7.33 13.32
C ALA A 517 19.98 5.82 12.99
N PRO A 518 18.86 5.13 13.30
CA PRO A 518 18.63 3.75 12.87
C PRO A 518 18.71 3.50 11.36
N ILE A 519 18.56 4.53 10.51
CA ILE A 519 18.76 4.41 9.05
C ILE A 519 20.16 3.88 8.74
N LEU A 520 21.18 4.24 9.53
CA LEU A 520 22.55 3.79 9.37
C LEU A 520 22.74 2.28 9.67
N LEU A 521 21.74 1.61 10.26
CA LEU A 521 21.75 0.15 10.35
C LEU A 521 21.64 -0.50 8.97
N LEU A 522 21.21 0.23 7.93
CA LEU A 522 21.15 -0.25 6.55
C LEU A 522 22.52 -0.32 5.87
N LEU A 523 23.60 0.17 6.51
CA LEU A 523 24.96 0.02 6.01
C LEU A 523 25.34 -1.47 5.89
N ASN A 524 25.85 -1.81 4.72
CA ASN A 524 26.39 -3.10 4.34
C ASN A 524 27.90 -3.16 4.54
N GLN A 525 28.43 -4.36 4.75
CA GLN A 525 29.87 -4.60 4.79
C GLN A 525 30.46 -4.40 3.40
N ASP A 526 31.46 -3.54 3.29
CA ASP A 526 32.13 -3.25 2.02
C ASP A 526 33.64 -3.13 2.27
N SER A 527 34.45 -3.73 1.39
CA SER A 527 35.91 -3.62 1.43
C SER A 527 36.40 -2.24 1.02
N ASP A 528 35.62 -1.52 0.21
CA ASP A 528 36.10 -0.35 -0.53
C ASP A 528 35.88 0.95 0.25
N PHE A 529 34.80 1.05 1.03
CA PHE A 529 34.49 2.25 1.83
C PHE A 529 34.95 2.19 3.28
N VAL A 530 34.84 1.03 3.95
CA VAL A 530 35.25 0.87 5.35
C VAL A 530 35.89 -0.50 5.53
N ALA A 531 37.16 -0.59 5.13
CA ALA A 531 38.02 -1.76 5.33
C ALA A 531 38.18 -2.06 6.84
N GLY A 532 37.20 -2.73 7.43
CA GLY A 532 37.11 -2.98 8.85
C GLY A 532 35.71 -3.24 9.37
N PHE A 533 34.66 -2.79 8.66
CA PHE A 533 33.25 -2.91 9.08
C PHE A 533 32.72 -4.34 8.94
N GLY A 534 32.52 -5.04 10.06
CA GLY A 534 31.94 -6.38 10.12
C GLY A 534 30.61 -6.46 10.87
N ASP A 535 29.93 -7.61 10.85
CA ASP A 535 28.61 -7.82 11.49
C ASP A 535 28.60 -7.49 12.99
N LYS A 536 29.76 -7.62 13.63
CA LYS A 536 29.93 -7.30 15.05
C LYS A 536 29.84 -5.79 15.34
N GLN A 537 30.12 -4.95 14.35
CA GLN A 537 30.23 -3.49 14.50
C GLN A 537 28.99 -2.75 13.99
N ARG A 538 27.90 -3.46 13.70
CA ARG A 538 26.68 -2.92 13.08
C ARG A 538 26.07 -1.71 13.80
N TYR A 539 26.23 -1.62 15.12
CA TYR A 539 25.66 -0.54 15.93
C TYR A 539 26.57 0.71 16.04
N PHE A 540 27.83 0.61 15.63
CA PHE A 540 28.80 1.70 15.74
C PHE A 540 28.39 2.97 14.96
N PRO A 541 27.95 2.89 13.69
CA PRO A 541 27.58 4.09 12.94
C PRO A 541 26.42 4.84 13.56
N VAL A 542 25.47 4.11 14.18
CA VAL A 542 24.31 4.68 14.85
C VAL A 542 24.72 5.48 16.09
N THR A 543 25.54 4.87 16.96
CA THR A 543 25.98 5.50 18.22
C THR A 543 26.89 6.68 17.94
N MET A 544 27.78 6.54 16.96
CA MET A 544 28.65 7.61 16.48
C MET A 544 27.82 8.78 15.93
N ALA A 545 26.85 8.53 15.05
CA ALA A 545 26.04 9.59 14.45
C ALA A 545 25.21 10.37 15.49
N ILE A 546 24.60 9.69 16.47
CA ILE A 546 23.88 10.35 17.57
C ILE A 546 24.82 11.25 18.38
N SER A 547 25.98 10.71 18.78
CA SER A 547 26.96 11.48 19.56
C SER A 547 27.51 12.67 18.79
N ALA A 548 27.90 12.49 17.53
CA ALA A 548 28.42 13.55 16.68
C ALA A 548 27.39 14.65 16.40
N TYR A 549 26.13 14.28 16.13
CA TYR A 549 25.05 15.24 15.91
C TYR A 549 24.78 16.10 17.14
N LEU A 550 24.68 15.49 18.32
CA LEU A 550 24.43 16.23 19.57
C LEU A 550 25.61 17.14 19.94
N VAL A 551 26.85 16.70 19.70
CA VAL A 551 28.04 17.54 19.90
C VAL A 551 28.05 18.73 18.95
N LEU A 552 27.83 18.50 17.65
CA LEU A 552 27.87 19.55 16.64
C LEU A 552 26.74 20.57 16.83
N THR A 553 25.53 20.11 17.16
CA THR A 553 24.40 20.99 17.47
C THR A 553 24.56 21.70 18.81
N ALA A 554 25.25 21.11 19.80
CA ALA A 554 25.59 21.79 21.06
C ALA A 554 26.62 22.89 20.84
N LEU A 555 27.67 22.63 20.05
CA LEU A 555 28.64 23.64 19.64
C LEU A 555 28.00 24.80 18.88
N TYR A 556 27.09 24.48 17.94
CA TYR A 556 26.34 25.50 17.21
C TYR A 556 25.45 26.34 18.14
N SER A 557 24.77 25.71 19.11
CA SER A 557 23.96 26.42 20.11
C SER A 557 24.81 27.39 20.94
N ILE A 558 25.94 26.91 21.47
CA ILE A 558 26.85 27.73 22.28
C ILE A 558 27.36 28.91 21.45
N TRP A 559 27.70 28.67 20.17
CA TRP A 559 28.15 29.70 19.25
C TRP A 559 27.07 30.76 18.98
N GLU A 560 25.85 30.32 18.66
CA GLU A 560 24.71 31.19 18.38
C GLU A 560 24.35 32.06 19.59
N ASP A 561 24.24 31.44 20.77
CA ASP A 561 23.93 32.10 22.04
C ASP A 561 25.01 33.11 22.47
N THR A 562 26.28 32.84 22.12
CA THR A 562 27.41 33.75 22.40
C THR A 562 27.39 34.98 21.48
N TRP A 563 26.92 34.83 20.23
CA TRP A 563 26.99 35.89 19.22
C TRP A 563 25.74 36.76 19.15
N HIS A 564 24.55 36.19 19.39
CA HIS A 564 23.26 36.90 19.31
C HIS A 564 22.74 37.39 20.67
N GLY A 565 23.45 37.08 21.76
CA GLY A 565 23.07 37.45 23.12
C GLY A 565 21.91 36.59 23.64
N ASN A 566 22.02 36.15 24.90
CA ASN A 566 21.03 35.29 25.53
C ASN A 566 19.76 36.08 25.92
N VAL A 567 18.63 35.82 25.25
CA VAL A 567 17.35 36.50 25.54
C VAL A 567 16.66 35.96 26.81
N GLY A 568 17.02 34.77 27.29
CA GLY A 568 16.25 34.06 28.32
C GLY A 568 16.83 34.03 29.74
N TRP A 569 18.15 33.87 29.88
CA TRP A 569 18.79 33.62 31.19
C TRP A 569 20.00 34.53 31.50
N GLY A 570 20.51 35.28 30.51
CA GLY A 570 21.68 36.15 30.65
C GLY A 570 21.40 37.48 31.36
N LEU A 571 20.12 37.83 31.57
CA LEU A 571 19.74 39.10 32.19
C LEU A 571 19.73 39.03 33.74
N GLU A 572 19.48 37.86 34.34
CA GLU A 572 19.27 37.74 35.80
C GLU A 572 20.55 37.47 36.60
N ILE A 573 21.58 36.92 35.96
CA ILE A 573 22.92 36.81 36.55
C ILE A 573 23.86 37.47 35.56
N GLY A 574 24.18 38.74 35.79
CA GLY A 574 25.06 39.57 34.95
C GLY A 574 26.51 39.07 34.90
N GLY A 575 26.73 37.87 34.37
CA GLY A 575 28.03 37.34 34.00
C GLY A 575 28.35 37.67 32.54
N PRO A 576 29.62 37.90 32.19
CA PRO A 576 30.02 38.12 30.81
C PRO A 576 29.67 36.88 29.97
N ASP A 577 29.15 37.06 28.75
CA ASP A 577 28.75 35.99 27.81
C ASP A 577 29.87 34.93 27.61
N TRP A 578 31.12 35.32 27.83
CA TRP A 578 32.29 34.44 27.84
C TRP A 578 32.26 33.35 28.94
N PHE A 579 31.76 33.66 30.14
CA PHE A 579 31.67 32.68 31.23
C PHE A 579 30.65 31.58 30.89
N PHE A 580 29.54 31.93 30.27
CA PHE A 580 28.55 30.97 29.77
C PHE A 580 29.15 30.03 28.71
N ALA A 581 29.89 30.60 27.74
CA ALA A 581 30.54 29.83 26.69
C ALA A 581 31.61 28.87 27.27
N VAL A 582 32.51 29.37 28.12
CA VAL A 582 33.57 28.56 28.74
C VAL A 582 32.99 27.46 29.64
N LYS A 583 31.97 27.77 30.45
CA LYS A 583 31.29 26.80 31.31
C LYS A 583 30.70 25.65 30.49
N ASN A 584 29.87 25.96 29.49
CA ASN A 584 29.19 24.94 28.70
C ASN A 584 30.16 24.14 27.80
N LEU A 585 31.23 24.77 27.31
CA LEU A 585 32.27 24.07 26.54
C LEU A 585 33.08 23.11 27.42
N ALA A 586 33.44 23.51 28.65
CA ALA A 586 34.11 22.62 29.60
C ALA A 586 33.24 21.41 29.97
N ILE A 587 31.94 21.64 30.20
CA ILE A 587 30.98 20.56 30.49
C ILE A 587 30.76 19.65 29.27
N LEU A 588 30.79 20.18 28.04
CA LEU A 588 30.73 19.37 26.83
C LEU A 588 31.95 18.45 26.69
N ILE A 589 33.16 18.98 26.87
CA ILE A 589 34.41 18.18 26.83
C ILE A 589 34.37 17.05 27.85
N LEU A 590 33.81 17.30 29.04
CA LEU A 590 33.70 16.34 30.12
C LEU A 590 32.90 15.08 29.73
N THR A 591 31.99 15.19 28.74
CA THR A 591 31.19 14.04 28.26
C THR A 591 31.95 13.14 27.28
N PHE A 592 32.94 13.65 26.55
CA PHE A 592 33.62 12.92 25.47
C PHE A 592 34.25 11.57 25.87
N PRO A 593 34.93 11.43 27.03
CA PRO A 593 35.56 10.17 27.42
C PRO A 593 34.58 9.00 27.42
N SER A 594 33.35 9.20 27.90
CA SER A 594 32.33 8.14 27.97
C SER A 594 31.86 7.69 26.58
N HIS A 595 31.62 8.64 25.66
CA HIS A 595 31.23 8.36 24.27
C HIS A 595 32.36 7.70 23.46
N ILE A 596 33.61 8.14 23.64
CA ILE A 596 34.78 7.58 22.95
C ILE A 596 35.03 6.14 23.40
N LEU A 597 35.00 5.87 24.71
CA LEU A 597 35.20 4.52 25.24
C LEU A 597 34.11 3.56 24.78
N PHE A 598 32.85 4.01 24.77
CA PHE A 598 31.72 3.20 24.29
C PHE A 598 31.83 2.93 22.78
N ASN A 599 32.10 3.95 21.95
CA ASN A 599 32.27 3.76 20.51
C ASN A 599 33.47 2.83 20.20
N ARG A 600 34.56 2.93 20.97
CA ARG A 600 35.70 2.00 20.88
C ARG A 600 35.31 0.57 21.29
N PHE A 601 34.47 0.41 22.31
CA PHE A 601 33.94 -0.89 22.73
C PHE A 601 33.07 -1.52 21.65
N VAL A 602 32.12 -0.79 21.07
CA VAL A 602 31.25 -1.25 19.98
C VAL A 602 32.06 -1.59 18.72
N TRP A 603 33.14 -0.85 18.45
CA TRP A 603 34.04 -1.14 17.33
C TRP A 603 34.90 -2.39 17.54
N SER A 604 35.56 -2.51 18.68
CA SER A 604 36.53 -3.60 18.91
C SER A 604 35.87 -4.92 19.30
N ASN A 605 34.71 -4.92 19.96
CA ASN A 605 34.03 -6.11 20.51
C ASN A 605 34.99 -7.08 21.26
N THR A 606 36.12 -6.56 21.75
CA THR A 606 37.08 -7.35 22.51
C THR A 606 36.65 -7.36 23.97
N LYS A 607 36.90 -8.48 24.66
CA LYS A 607 36.69 -8.57 26.11
C LYS A 607 37.57 -7.52 26.77
N GLN A 608 36.99 -6.43 27.24
CA GLN A 608 37.67 -5.48 28.11
C GLN A 608 37.46 -5.93 29.55
N THR A 609 38.56 -6.06 30.30
CA THR A 609 38.59 -6.57 31.69
C THR A 609 38.44 -5.47 32.73
N ASP A 610 38.12 -4.25 32.32
CA ASP A 610 38.52 -3.09 33.11
C ASP A 610 37.32 -2.37 33.74
N SER A 611 37.50 -1.93 34.98
CA SER A 611 36.63 -1.03 35.75
C SER A 611 36.59 0.41 35.18
N SER A 612 37.33 0.68 34.10
CA SER A 612 37.38 1.96 33.38
C SER A 612 36.02 2.61 33.07
N PRO A 613 34.98 1.91 32.55
CA PRO A 613 33.70 2.54 32.25
C PRO A 613 32.91 2.93 33.52
N LEU A 614 33.16 2.28 34.67
CA LEU A 614 32.53 2.62 35.95
C LEU A 614 33.13 3.89 36.57
N ILE A 615 34.43 4.13 36.36
CA ILE A 615 35.13 5.33 36.84
C ILE A 615 34.67 6.59 36.08
N MET A 616 34.21 6.44 34.84
CA MET A 616 33.74 7.54 33.98
C MET A 616 32.25 7.88 34.19
N LEU A 617 31.50 7.06 34.93
CA LEU A 617 30.09 7.29 35.26
C LEU A 617 29.83 8.61 36.03
N PRO A 618 30.57 8.95 37.11
CA PRO A 618 30.37 10.23 37.82
C PRO A 618 30.73 11.45 36.96
N LEU A 619 31.57 11.28 35.94
CA LEU A 619 32.02 12.36 35.06
C LEU A 619 30.87 12.93 34.19
N ASN A 620 29.81 12.14 33.98
CA ASN A 620 28.63 12.57 33.22
C ASN A 620 27.56 13.26 34.09
N LEU A 621 27.64 13.17 35.43
CA LEU A 621 26.66 13.81 36.33
C LEU A 621 26.70 15.35 36.29
N PRO A 622 27.87 16.02 36.28
CA PRO A 622 27.93 17.47 36.10
C PRO A 622 27.26 17.95 34.80
N SER A 623 27.36 17.15 33.74
CA SER A 623 26.72 17.45 32.44
C SER A 623 25.19 17.44 32.52
N ILE A 624 24.60 16.61 33.38
CA ILE A 624 23.14 16.53 33.54
C ILE A 624 22.61 17.62 34.47
N ILE A 625 23.33 17.93 35.55
CA ILE A 625 22.86 18.80 36.63
C ILE A 625 23.19 20.28 36.37
N ILE A 626 24.39 20.58 35.85
CA ILE A 626 24.95 21.94 35.83
C ILE A 626 24.81 22.60 34.44
N SER A 627 24.60 21.83 33.38
CA SER A 627 24.52 22.41 32.03
C SER A 627 23.21 23.17 31.80
N ASP A 628 23.31 24.30 31.10
CA ASP A 628 22.13 25.11 30.74
C ASP A 628 21.52 24.66 29.41
N VAL A 629 22.32 23.99 28.56
CA VAL A 629 21.91 23.55 27.23
C VAL A 629 21.34 22.13 27.27
N ILE A 630 20.08 21.97 26.84
CA ILE A 630 19.37 20.68 26.82
C ILE A 630 20.15 19.59 26.05
N LYS A 631 20.85 19.97 24.96
CA LYS A 631 21.67 19.07 24.13
C LYS A 631 22.80 18.42 24.95
N ILE A 632 23.43 19.18 25.84
CA ILE A 632 24.50 18.70 26.72
C ILE A 632 23.92 17.76 27.79
N ARG A 633 22.76 18.09 28.37
CA ARG A 633 22.04 17.19 29.30
C ARG A 633 21.72 15.83 28.67
N LEU A 634 21.20 15.85 27.43
CA LEU A 634 20.92 14.62 26.68
C LEU A 634 22.19 13.81 26.41
N LEU A 635 23.30 14.48 26.07
CA LEU A 635 24.59 13.83 25.84
C LEU A 635 25.16 13.20 27.13
N GLY A 636 25.00 13.86 28.28
CA GLY A 636 25.34 13.33 29.61
C GLY A 636 24.48 12.11 29.98
N CYS A 637 23.17 12.17 29.78
CA CYS A 637 22.25 11.04 29.99
C CYS A 637 22.62 9.85 29.10
N LEU A 638 22.93 10.08 27.82
CA LEU A 638 23.41 9.03 26.92
C LEU A 638 24.74 8.43 27.38
N GLY A 639 25.67 9.25 27.89
CA GLY A 639 26.93 8.77 28.46
C GLY A 639 26.71 7.81 29.65
N LEU A 640 25.72 8.08 30.51
CA LEU A 640 25.32 7.14 31.57
C LEU A 640 24.74 5.85 31.00
N ILE A 641 23.85 5.93 30.01
CA ILE A 641 23.27 4.75 29.38
C ILE A 641 24.35 3.89 28.70
N TYR A 642 25.30 4.52 28.01
CA TYR A 642 26.41 3.85 27.33
C TYR A 642 27.33 3.12 28.31
N THR A 643 27.70 3.75 29.42
CA THR A 643 28.52 3.12 30.47
C THR A 643 27.78 1.94 31.12
N ILE A 644 26.49 2.09 31.45
CA ILE A 644 25.66 1.00 31.99
C ILE A 644 25.53 -0.15 30.98
N ALA A 645 25.18 0.15 29.73
CA ALA A 645 25.04 -0.85 28.67
C ALA A 645 26.36 -1.62 28.44
N GLN A 646 27.49 -0.91 28.40
CA GLN A 646 28.81 -1.53 28.29
C GLN A 646 29.11 -2.49 29.44
N THR A 647 28.78 -2.12 30.70
CA THR A 647 29.00 -3.00 31.86
C THR A 647 28.10 -4.24 31.84
N ILE A 648 26.84 -4.11 31.41
CA ILE A 648 25.91 -5.25 31.30
C ILE A 648 26.36 -6.21 30.20
N ILE A 649 26.69 -5.69 29.01
CA ILE A 649 27.10 -6.51 27.86
C ILE A 649 28.42 -7.22 28.14
N SER A 650 29.41 -6.51 28.69
CA SER A 650 30.70 -7.12 29.08
C SER A 650 30.52 -8.22 30.13
N ARG A 651 29.66 -8.02 31.14
CA ARG A 651 29.32 -9.05 32.13
C ARG A 651 28.63 -10.26 31.51
N GLN A 652 27.68 -10.05 30.59
CA GLN A 652 27.02 -11.16 29.88
C GLN A 652 27.99 -11.96 29.00
N GLN A 653 28.93 -11.28 28.31
CA GLN A 653 29.98 -11.92 27.54
C GLN A 653 30.96 -12.70 28.43
N TYR A 654 31.26 -12.21 29.63
CA TYR A 654 32.06 -12.91 30.63
C TYR A 654 31.37 -14.20 31.09
N ILE A 655 30.10 -14.12 31.51
CA ILE A 655 29.30 -15.28 31.96
C ILE A 655 29.12 -16.32 30.85
N SER A 656 28.82 -15.86 29.62
CA SER A 656 28.68 -16.76 28.48
C SER A 656 30.00 -17.42 28.11
N GLY A 657 31.12 -16.70 28.25
CA GLY A 657 32.46 -17.25 28.05
C GLY A 657 32.87 -18.31 29.08
N MET A 658 32.37 -18.20 30.32
CA MET A 658 32.58 -19.22 31.35
C MET A 658 31.77 -20.49 31.13
N LYS A 659 30.62 -20.44 30.44
CA LYS A 659 29.81 -21.63 30.11
C LYS A 659 30.45 -22.56 29.06
N TYR A 660 31.50 -22.11 28.37
CA TYR A 660 32.22 -22.86 27.34
C TYR A 660 33.57 -23.41 27.82
N ILE A 661 33.98 -23.07 29.05
CA ILE A 661 35.12 -23.66 29.76
C ILE A 661 34.55 -24.74 30.67
#